data_AF-A0A850GS62-F1
#
_entry.id   AF-A0A850GS62-F1
#
_cell.length_a   1.000
_cell.length_b   1.000
_cell.length_c   1.000
_cell.angle_alpha   90.00
_cell.angle_beta   90.00
_cell.angle_gamma   90.00
#
_symmetry.space_group_name_H-M   'P 1'
#
loop_
_entity.id
_entity.type
_entity.pdbx_description
1 polymer ?
#
loop_
_entity_poly.entity_id
_entity_poly.type
_entity_poly.pdbx_seq_one_letter_code
_entity_poly.pdbx_strand_id
1 'polypeptide(L)'
;MNETRARVDQSLARAILRLGIFDLTAMAAASFEWLGMGLADAAPFLVASLFRVPVWTLLLWRLMAPARAWRVKAPVLHADERVLRTDADFQRLPDRFAMGYVCTWVLAECGVLAWCLVLAGRGSPGLATVDLLAGLLLMGSIVWPSLVLLPPLLEGALRKEHIEVSAEIVERELDSGRRPRSIHASIAVFGASVMLGVVFAVMGAGCLWHAERVREAAVAEQLRRAEVGALRFAATGELPETLRLVEPGLAPSVVLAALAAREDPESGVGFYDAQRDRVFGAATLRGGEIVIAWVEPDLDLLSLFSGMLLTFGSIGPAVWLAARLQGRRISERLETLRRSAQRFVEEGELRALERIVPLHDDEIGRLALQFNGMLDMLTELNLAAETVAQGDLRVHLARPGELHEAFRGMIARLGEAVWELRETSLELGSAAVEIHDLSRRHDDAARHQAVTVRQIEDSVGSLAASASRIAETARGVLLDADRSVVTTDEMIARISALRSQTASIDELLEVIREIADRSDLLALNGSLEAVRAGEVGRGFAIVAAEMRRLAEQVAGALDDVRGRVANIEAAGAGTVAATEGSRALAERTASAARSISELTREQSDQTEQASQGMHEVAEAVASTVISTAQTRSAAEGLRVQANRLEALLARFEMD
;
A
#
# COMPACT_ATOMS: atom_id res chain seq x y z
N MET A 1 -11.85 48.96 -8.27
CA MET A 1 -10.79 49.86 -8.80
C MET A 1 -10.30 50.87 -7.76
N ASN A 2 -11.18 51.56 -7.02
CA ASN A 2 -10.77 52.48 -5.94
C ASN A 2 -10.15 51.78 -4.72
N GLU A 3 -10.68 50.63 -4.26
CA GLU A 3 -10.04 49.86 -3.18
C GLU A 3 -8.68 49.27 -3.58
N THR A 4 -8.55 48.86 -4.84
CA THR A 4 -7.31 48.29 -5.39
C THR A 4 -6.21 49.33 -5.49
N ARG A 5 -6.55 50.57 -5.90
CA ARG A 5 -5.63 51.73 -5.86
C ARG A 5 -5.27 52.13 -4.42
N ALA A 6 -6.26 52.19 -3.51
CA ALA A 6 -6.01 52.55 -2.11
C ALA A 6 -5.05 51.57 -1.39
N ARG A 7 -5.12 50.27 -1.70
CA ARG A 7 -4.19 49.26 -1.14
C ARG A 7 -2.77 49.35 -1.73
N VAL A 8 -2.62 49.77 -2.99
CA VAL A 8 -1.32 50.03 -3.65
C VAL A 8 -0.60 51.19 -2.97
N ASP A 9 -1.32 52.27 -2.71
CA ASP A 9 -0.75 53.43 -2.03
C ASP A 9 -0.36 53.07 -0.59
N GLN A 10 -1.05 52.14 0.07
CA GLN A 10 -0.70 51.72 1.43
C GLN A 10 0.57 50.85 1.56
N SER A 11 0.89 49.94 0.62
CA SER A 11 2.15 49.15 0.71
C SER A 11 3.35 50.01 0.29
N LEU A 12 3.20 50.80 -0.78
CA LEU A 12 4.18 51.80 -1.20
C LEU A 12 4.41 52.86 -0.12
N ALA A 13 3.36 53.43 0.47
CA ALA A 13 3.48 54.41 1.55
C ALA A 13 4.10 53.78 2.81
N ARG A 14 3.80 52.52 3.15
CA ARG A 14 4.49 51.84 4.26
C ARG A 14 5.97 51.61 3.99
N ALA A 15 6.33 51.25 2.76
CA ALA A 15 7.73 51.10 2.36
C ALA A 15 8.45 52.46 2.42
N ILE A 16 7.88 53.50 1.81
CA ILE A 16 8.41 54.88 1.83
C ILE A 16 8.50 55.40 3.27
N LEU A 17 7.49 55.18 4.12
CA LEU A 17 7.49 55.66 5.51
C LEU A 17 8.55 54.95 6.34
N ARG A 18 8.65 53.62 6.26
CA ARG A 18 9.67 52.85 6.98
C ARG A 18 11.08 53.19 6.52
N LEU A 19 11.27 53.35 5.21
CA LEU A 19 12.55 53.72 4.64
C LEU A 19 12.91 55.17 4.95
N GLY A 20 11.95 56.07 4.88
CA GLY A 20 12.10 57.48 5.23
C GLY A 20 12.45 57.66 6.69
N ILE A 21 11.82 56.91 7.61
CA ILE A 21 12.22 56.90 9.03
C ILE A 21 13.66 56.40 9.18
N PHE A 22 14.02 55.29 8.54
CA PHE A 22 15.39 54.75 8.57
C PHE A 22 16.42 55.77 8.05
N ASP A 23 16.09 56.42 6.94
CA ASP A 23 16.91 57.40 6.27
C ASP A 23 17.06 58.71 7.07
N LEU A 24 15.96 59.20 7.66
CA LEU A 24 15.95 60.33 8.59
C LEU A 24 16.73 60.02 9.87
N THR A 25 16.67 58.79 10.39
CA THR A 25 17.47 58.39 11.55
C THR A 25 18.94 58.28 11.21
N ALA A 26 19.29 57.76 10.03
CA ALA A 26 20.67 57.74 9.53
C ALA A 26 21.20 59.16 9.35
N MET A 27 20.39 60.05 8.77
CA MET A 27 20.70 61.48 8.62
C MET A 27 20.79 62.21 9.96
N ALA A 28 19.95 61.91 10.94
CA ALA A 28 19.99 62.55 12.26
C ALA A 28 21.22 62.11 13.05
N ALA A 29 21.59 60.83 12.98
CA ALA A 29 22.84 60.31 13.54
C ALA A 29 24.07 60.99 12.90
N ALA A 30 24.05 61.09 11.57
CA ALA A 30 25.02 61.83 10.75
C ALA A 30 25.12 63.32 11.11
N SER A 31 23.97 63.98 11.32
CA SER A 31 23.90 65.42 11.61
C SER A 31 24.35 65.79 13.02
N PHE A 32 24.25 64.85 13.98
CA PHE A 32 24.76 65.07 15.33
C PHE A 32 26.29 65.11 15.38
N GLU A 33 26.99 64.46 14.45
CA GLU A 33 28.44 64.59 14.28
C GLU A 33 28.84 66.00 13.79
N TRP A 34 27.93 66.69 13.10
CA TRP A 34 28.17 67.98 12.44
C TRP A 34 27.82 69.20 13.29
N LEU A 35 27.22 69.00 14.46
CA LEU A 35 26.74 70.09 15.34
C LEU A 35 27.86 70.93 15.98
N GLY A 36 29.13 70.55 15.81
CA GLY A 36 30.31 71.38 16.13
C GLY A 36 30.91 72.13 14.94
N MET A 37 30.38 71.96 13.72
CA MET A 37 30.74 72.81 12.57
C MET A 37 29.81 74.02 12.51
N GLY A 38 30.33 75.19 12.10
CA GLY A 38 29.52 76.38 11.91
C GLY A 38 28.36 76.11 10.93
N LEU A 39 27.24 76.83 11.09
CA LEU A 39 26.04 76.64 10.26
C LEU A 39 26.31 76.86 8.75
N ALA A 40 27.37 77.60 8.41
CA ALA A 40 27.87 77.80 7.05
C ALA A 40 28.61 76.58 6.48
N ASP A 41 29.27 75.79 7.34
CA ASP A 41 30.10 74.64 6.96
C ASP A 41 29.26 73.35 6.81
N ALA A 42 28.13 73.27 7.52
CA ALA A 42 27.16 72.16 7.40
C ALA A 42 26.17 72.30 6.22
N ALA A 43 26.10 73.47 5.57
CA ALA A 43 25.18 73.76 4.47
C ALA A 43 25.24 72.79 3.27
N PRO A 44 26.42 72.41 2.72
CA PRO A 44 26.49 71.49 1.57
C PRO A 44 25.95 70.08 1.90
N PHE A 45 26.09 69.62 3.14
CA PHE A 45 25.58 68.32 3.59
C PHE A 45 24.05 68.31 3.73
N LEU A 46 23.47 69.36 4.30
CA LEU A 46 22.02 69.54 4.37
C LEU A 46 21.40 69.61 2.98
N VAL A 47 22.04 70.32 2.05
CA VAL A 47 21.61 70.40 0.65
C VAL A 47 21.70 69.03 -0.03
N ALA A 48 22.83 68.33 0.07
CA ALA A 48 22.99 66.99 -0.51
C ALA A 48 21.94 65.99 0.02
N SER A 49 21.63 66.08 1.32
CA SER A 49 20.64 65.23 1.96
C SER A 49 19.20 65.56 1.55
N LEU A 50 18.85 66.85 1.42
CA LEU A 50 17.54 67.30 0.93
C LEU A 50 17.29 66.87 -0.51
N PHE A 51 18.33 66.80 -1.36
CA PHE A 51 18.21 66.31 -2.73
C PHE A 51 18.09 64.79 -2.82
N ARG A 52 18.65 64.03 -1.86
CA ARG A 52 18.67 62.57 -1.90
C ARG A 52 17.29 61.93 -1.68
N VAL A 53 16.50 62.48 -0.76
CA VAL A 53 15.17 61.95 -0.39
C VAL A 53 14.21 61.86 -1.59
N PRO A 54 14.04 62.92 -2.41
CA PRO A 54 13.25 62.84 -3.64
C PRO A 54 13.79 61.83 -4.64
N VAL A 55 15.12 61.69 -4.76
CA VAL A 55 15.78 60.82 -5.75
C VAL A 55 15.54 59.34 -5.43
N TRP A 56 15.79 58.90 -4.19
CA TRP A 56 15.52 57.51 -3.84
C TRP A 56 14.02 57.21 -3.78
N THR A 57 13.18 58.20 -3.44
CA THR A 57 11.70 58.05 -3.48
C THR A 57 11.22 57.80 -4.91
N LEU A 58 11.76 58.55 -5.88
CA LEU A 58 11.46 58.36 -7.30
C LEU A 58 12.00 57.02 -7.83
N LEU A 59 13.18 56.60 -7.37
CA LEU A 59 13.74 55.28 -7.67
C LEU A 59 12.83 54.15 -7.17
N LEU A 60 12.39 54.22 -5.91
CA LEU A 60 11.47 53.25 -5.31
C LEU A 60 10.15 53.18 -6.08
N TRP A 61 9.59 54.35 -6.41
CA TRP A 61 8.37 54.46 -7.19
C TRP A 61 8.50 53.80 -8.56
N ARG A 62 9.61 54.04 -9.27
CA ARG A 62 9.89 53.43 -10.58
C ARG A 62 10.05 51.91 -10.48
N LEU A 63 10.82 51.43 -9.49
CA LEU A 63 11.06 50.01 -9.30
C LEU A 63 9.78 49.25 -8.90
N MET A 64 8.82 49.90 -8.24
CA MET A 64 7.52 49.31 -7.89
C MET A 64 6.48 49.35 -9.03
N ALA A 65 6.81 49.84 -10.23
CA ALA A 65 5.88 49.84 -11.36
C ALA A 65 5.29 48.45 -11.71
N PRO A 66 6.07 47.34 -11.70
CA PRO A 66 5.55 45.99 -11.99
C PRO A 66 4.50 45.53 -10.98
N ALA A 67 4.75 45.73 -9.67
CA ALA A 67 3.82 45.39 -8.59
C ALA A 67 2.49 46.16 -8.71
N ARG A 68 2.56 47.43 -9.14
CA ARG A 68 1.38 48.25 -9.40
C ARG A 68 0.61 47.79 -10.62
N ALA A 69 1.32 47.39 -11.68
CA ALA A 69 0.72 46.86 -12.89
C ALA A 69 0.01 45.50 -12.64
N TRP A 70 0.59 44.66 -11.76
CA TRP A 70 -0.01 43.39 -11.33
C TRP A 70 -1.40 43.60 -10.70
N ARG A 71 -1.53 44.54 -9.75
CA ARG A 71 -2.78 44.79 -9.01
C ARG A 71 -3.90 45.50 -9.79
N VAL A 72 -3.58 46.17 -10.91
CA VAL A 72 -4.57 46.96 -11.68
C VAL A 72 -5.29 46.11 -12.73
N LYS A 73 -4.68 45.02 -13.19
CA LYS A 73 -5.31 44.10 -14.16
C LYS A 73 -5.97 42.94 -13.43
N ALA A 74 -7.09 42.44 -13.97
CA ALA A 74 -7.76 41.30 -13.37
C ALA A 74 -6.83 40.07 -13.37
N PRO A 75 -6.77 39.28 -12.28
CA PRO A 75 -5.84 38.15 -12.13
C PRO A 75 -5.93 37.14 -13.29
N VAL A 76 -7.12 36.96 -13.87
CA VAL A 76 -7.38 36.02 -15.00
C VAL A 76 -6.79 36.49 -16.34
N LEU A 77 -6.31 37.73 -16.47
CA LEU A 77 -5.87 38.33 -17.75
C LEU A 77 -4.35 38.55 -17.88
N HIS A 78 -3.54 37.99 -16.97
CA HIS A 78 -2.09 38.04 -17.10
C HIS A 78 -1.63 36.97 -18.08
N ALA A 79 -1.09 37.36 -19.25
CA ALA A 79 -0.38 36.43 -20.13
C ALA A 79 0.86 35.87 -19.41
N ASP A 80 1.22 34.62 -19.67
CA ASP A 80 2.29 33.91 -18.95
C ASP A 80 3.61 34.68 -18.95
N GLU A 81 3.97 35.31 -20.08
CA GLU A 81 5.15 36.16 -20.19
C GLU A 81 5.12 37.35 -19.20
N ARG A 82 3.94 37.90 -18.90
CA ARG A 82 3.81 38.98 -17.90
C ARG A 82 3.95 38.46 -16.48
N VAL A 83 3.43 37.27 -16.17
CA VAL A 83 3.57 36.64 -14.86
C VAL A 83 5.05 36.40 -14.57
N LEU A 84 5.75 35.78 -15.52
CA LEU A 84 7.19 35.52 -15.47
C LEU A 84 8.03 36.79 -15.35
N ARG A 85 7.72 37.83 -16.15
CA ARG A 85 8.40 39.14 -16.04
C ARG A 85 8.18 39.79 -14.68
N THR A 86 6.96 39.70 -14.14
CA THR A 86 6.61 40.30 -12.84
C THR A 86 7.35 39.59 -11.69
N ASP A 87 7.46 38.26 -11.73
CA ASP A 87 8.24 37.48 -10.77
C ASP A 87 9.74 37.80 -10.85
N ALA A 88 10.29 37.88 -12.06
CA ALA A 88 11.69 38.26 -12.28
C ALA A 88 11.99 39.68 -11.75
N ASP A 89 11.04 40.61 -11.89
CA ASP A 89 11.15 41.94 -11.31
C ASP A 89 11.07 41.91 -9.79
N PHE A 90 10.15 41.15 -9.18
CA PHE A 90 10.08 40.98 -7.72
C PHE A 90 11.37 40.41 -7.12
N GLN A 91 12.02 39.46 -7.80
CA GLN A 91 13.30 38.92 -7.34
C GLN A 91 14.43 39.95 -7.37
N ARG A 92 14.47 40.82 -8.37
CA ARG A 92 15.59 41.78 -8.56
C ARG A 92 15.37 43.11 -7.83
N LEU A 93 14.13 43.44 -7.51
CA LEU A 93 13.73 44.73 -6.96
C LEU A 93 14.42 45.05 -5.63
N PRO A 94 14.51 44.15 -4.63
CA PRO A 94 15.22 44.39 -3.36
C PRO A 94 16.67 44.84 -3.55
N ASP A 95 17.44 44.10 -4.34
CA ASP A 95 18.86 44.36 -4.59
C ASP A 95 19.07 45.63 -5.43
N ARG A 96 18.25 45.81 -6.48
CA ARG A 96 18.32 47.01 -7.34
C ARG A 96 18.04 48.28 -6.55
N PHE A 97 17.07 48.22 -5.63
CA PHE A 97 16.75 49.36 -4.80
C PHE A 97 17.85 49.64 -3.78
N ALA A 98 18.34 48.61 -3.08
CA ALA A 98 19.42 48.76 -2.10
C ALA A 98 20.70 49.33 -2.74
N MET A 99 21.09 48.81 -3.91
CA MET A 99 22.23 49.32 -4.67
C MET A 99 22.01 50.78 -5.07
N GLY A 100 20.85 51.10 -5.66
CA GLY A 100 20.56 52.47 -6.08
C GLY A 100 20.52 53.44 -4.90
N TYR A 101 19.97 53.03 -3.76
CA TYR A 101 19.98 53.81 -2.52
C TYR A 101 21.39 54.10 -2.04
N VAL A 102 22.27 53.10 -1.99
CA VAL A 102 23.68 53.31 -1.61
C VAL A 102 24.43 54.15 -2.61
N CYS A 103 24.17 54.00 -3.92
CA CYS A 103 24.73 54.90 -4.93
C CYS A 103 24.31 56.36 -4.69
N THR A 104 23.07 56.62 -4.25
CA THR A 104 22.65 57.99 -3.93
C THR A 104 23.42 58.59 -2.75
N TRP A 105 23.78 57.76 -1.76
CA TRP A 105 24.64 58.16 -0.66
C TRP A 105 26.07 58.40 -1.13
N VAL A 106 26.69 57.45 -1.83
CA VAL A 106 28.06 57.59 -2.36
C VAL A 106 28.20 58.85 -3.23
N LEU A 107 27.22 59.13 -4.10
CA LEU A 107 27.23 60.34 -4.93
C LEU A 107 27.11 61.62 -4.09
N ALA A 108 26.28 61.61 -3.04
CA ALA A 108 26.18 62.73 -2.10
C ALA A 108 27.52 62.97 -1.38
N GLU A 109 28.16 61.90 -0.88
CA GLU A 109 29.47 61.97 -0.22
C GLU A 109 30.57 62.46 -1.16
N CYS A 110 30.60 61.97 -2.41
CA CYS A 110 31.55 62.45 -3.42
C CYS A 110 31.32 63.93 -3.76
N GLY A 111 30.07 64.39 -3.79
CA GLY A 111 29.72 65.79 -4.02
C GLY A 111 30.19 66.70 -2.90
N VAL A 112 30.00 66.27 -1.65
CA VAL A 112 30.54 66.93 -0.46
C VAL A 112 32.07 66.99 -0.51
N LEU A 113 32.73 65.85 -0.78
CA LEU A 113 34.19 65.77 -0.96
C LEU A 113 34.71 66.80 -1.96
N ALA A 114 34.08 66.87 -3.13
CA ALA A 114 34.47 67.81 -4.18
C ALA A 114 34.27 69.27 -3.74
N TRP A 115 33.17 69.57 -3.06
CA TRP A 115 32.90 70.91 -2.51
C TRP A 115 33.96 71.33 -1.49
N CYS A 116 34.34 70.41 -0.61
CA CYS A 116 35.35 70.63 0.41
C CYS A 116 36.76 70.79 -0.17
N LEU A 117 37.12 70.03 -1.21
CA LEU A 117 38.37 70.23 -1.95
C LEU A 117 38.42 71.59 -2.67
N VAL A 118 37.29 72.09 -3.16
CA VAL A 118 37.20 73.43 -3.77
C VAL A 118 37.36 74.54 -2.73
N LEU A 119 36.84 74.36 -1.52
CA LEU A 119 37.05 75.30 -0.40
C LEU A 119 38.50 75.31 0.07
N ALA A 120 39.14 74.14 0.17
CA ALA A 120 40.56 74.00 0.53
C ALA A 120 41.52 74.66 -0.50
N GLY A 121 41.08 74.89 -1.74
CA GLY A 121 41.85 75.60 -2.75
C GLY A 121 41.98 77.12 -2.54
N ARG A 122 41.30 77.71 -1.55
CA ARG A 122 41.30 79.17 -1.28
C ARG A 122 42.20 79.62 -0.12
N GLY A 123 42.90 78.71 0.55
CA GLY A 123 43.82 78.99 1.67
C GLY A 123 44.37 77.68 2.25
N SER A 124 45.58 77.71 2.82
CA SER A 124 46.48 76.57 3.09
C SER A 124 45.85 75.20 3.48
N PRO A 125 46.29 74.08 2.88
CA PRO A 125 45.82 72.74 3.24
C PRO A 125 46.43 72.30 4.57
N GLY A 126 45.66 72.35 5.65
CA GLY A 126 46.02 71.80 6.97
C GLY A 126 44.78 71.28 7.68
N LEU A 127 44.91 70.16 8.40
CA LEU A 127 44.00 69.50 9.36
C LEU A 127 42.50 69.31 8.97
N ALA A 128 41.82 70.30 8.41
CA ALA A 128 40.44 70.24 7.92
C ALA A 128 40.19 69.11 6.89
N THR A 129 41.19 68.77 6.06
CA THR A 129 41.09 67.64 5.12
C THR A 129 41.07 66.27 5.82
N VAL A 130 41.68 66.16 7.00
CA VAL A 130 41.70 64.92 7.80
C VAL A 130 40.37 64.73 8.52
N ASP A 131 39.76 65.81 9.04
CA ASP A 131 38.44 65.77 9.68
C ASP A 131 37.32 65.47 8.68
N LEU A 132 37.43 66.03 7.46
CA LEU A 132 36.54 65.69 6.36
C LEU A 132 36.65 64.23 5.97
N LEU A 133 37.87 63.70 5.81
CA LEU A 133 38.10 62.28 5.54
C LEU A 133 37.54 61.40 6.66
N ALA A 134 37.73 61.80 7.93
CA ALA A 134 37.19 61.10 9.08
C ALA A 134 35.65 61.09 9.06
N GLY A 135 35.00 62.24 8.86
CA GLY A 135 33.54 62.34 8.76
C GLY A 135 32.97 61.49 7.63
N LEU A 136 33.63 61.43 6.47
CA LEU A 136 33.22 60.60 5.33
C LEU A 136 33.35 59.10 5.61
N LEU A 137 34.42 58.69 6.28
CA LEU A 137 34.63 57.30 6.69
C LEU A 137 33.60 56.89 7.75
N LEU A 138 33.27 57.78 8.68
CA LEU A 138 32.21 57.57 9.68
C LEU A 138 30.82 57.49 9.03
N MET A 139 30.50 58.32 8.04
CA MET A 139 29.28 58.19 7.23
C MET A 139 29.21 56.87 6.47
N GLY A 140 30.33 56.43 5.88
CA GLY A 140 30.44 55.14 5.23
C GLY A 140 30.04 53.97 6.13
N SER A 141 30.33 54.06 7.43
CA SER A 141 29.95 53.05 8.43
C SER A 141 28.43 52.97 8.69
N ILE A 142 27.69 54.07 8.49
CA ILE A 142 26.23 54.15 8.67
C ILE A 142 25.50 53.72 7.39
N VAL A 143 26.04 54.07 6.22
CA VAL A 143 25.42 53.80 4.91
C VAL A 143 25.58 52.34 4.51
N TRP A 144 26.74 51.73 4.73
CA TRP A 144 27.01 50.37 4.22
C TRP A 144 26.07 49.27 4.77
N PRO A 145 25.64 49.30 6.05
CA PRO A 145 24.59 48.41 6.56
C PRO A 145 23.26 48.49 5.81
N SER A 146 22.96 49.60 5.13
CA SER A 146 21.72 49.75 4.35
C SER A 146 21.64 48.79 3.14
N LEU A 147 22.77 48.38 2.56
CA LEU A 147 22.81 47.35 1.51
C LEU A 147 22.17 46.03 1.98
N VAL A 148 22.21 45.77 3.28
CA VAL A 148 21.68 44.54 3.85
C VAL A 148 20.37 44.74 4.58
N LEU A 149 20.10 45.93 5.13
CA LEU A 149 18.85 46.24 5.84
C LEU A 149 17.68 46.53 4.90
N LEU A 150 17.94 47.08 3.71
CA LEU A 150 16.89 47.50 2.79
C LEU A 150 16.21 46.38 1.99
N PRO A 151 16.94 45.42 1.38
CA PRO A 151 16.30 44.29 0.72
C PRO A 151 15.28 43.58 1.63
N PRO A 152 15.59 43.36 2.92
CA PRO A 152 14.66 42.84 3.89
C PRO A 152 13.30 43.51 4.02
N LEU A 153 13.35 44.82 4.18
CA LEU A 153 12.20 45.65 4.45
C LEU A 153 11.30 45.70 3.21
N LEU A 154 11.93 45.69 2.03
CA LEU A 154 11.25 45.79 0.75
C LEU A 154 10.57 44.48 0.36
N GLU A 155 11.23 43.33 0.56
CA GLU A 155 10.60 42.01 0.43
C GLU A 155 9.40 41.87 1.37
N GLY A 156 9.53 42.30 2.62
CA GLY A 156 8.44 42.25 3.59
C GLY A 156 7.23 43.11 3.18
N ALA A 157 7.47 44.25 2.54
CA ALA A 157 6.40 45.14 2.05
C ALA A 157 5.66 44.58 0.83
N LEU A 158 6.34 43.77 0.00
CA LEU A 158 5.83 43.20 -1.25
C LEU A 158 5.44 41.73 -1.15
N ARG A 159 5.58 41.13 0.03
CA ARG A 159 5.40 39.69 0.26
C ARG A 159 4.07 39.16 -0.28
N LYS A 160 2.99 39.91 -0.09
CA LYS A 160 1.64 39.47 -0.49
C LYS A 160 1.54 39.34 -2.02
N GLU A 161 1.99 40.36 -2.74
CA GLU A 161 2.00 40.40 -4.20
C GLU A 161 2.91 39.31 -4.77
N HIS A 162 4.06 39.08 -4.15
CA HIS A 162 4.99 38.04 -4.59
C HIS A 162 4.42 36.63 -4.38
N ILE A 163 3.68 36.41 -3.28
CA ILE A 163 2.93 35.15 -3.07
C ILE A 163 1.88 34.97 -4.16
N GLU A 164 1.08 36.00 -4.47
CA GLU A 164 0.04 35.92 -5.51
C GLU A 164 0.64 35.58 -6.89
N VAL A 165 1.72 36.25 -7.30
CA VAL A 165 2.42 35.93 -8.56
C VAL A 165 3.01 34.53 -8.54
N SER A 166 3.66 34.14 -7.43
CA SER A 166 4.29 32.83 -7.31
C SER A 166 3.27 31.70 -7.30
N ALA A 167 2.09 31.92 -6.71
CA ALA A 167 0.98 30.96 -6.73
C ALA A 167 0.50 30.75 -8.16
N GLU A 168 0.33 31.82 -8.94
CA GLU A 168 -0.07 31.74 -10.35
C GLU A 168 0.97 30.97 -11.21
N ILE A 169 2.26 31.15 -10.91
CA ILE A 169 3.35 30.39 -11.58
C ILE A 169 3.23 28.90 -11.30
N VAL A 170 2.96 28.52 -10.04
CA VAL A 170 2.78 27.13 -9.64
C VAL A 170 1.51 26.54 -10.24
N GLU A 171 0.40 27.27 -10.18
CA GLU A 171 -0.90 26.83 -10.70
C GLU A 171 -0.87 26.62 -12.22
N ARG A 172 -0.09 27.43 -12.95
CA ARG A 172 0.06 27.32 -14.40
C ARG A 172 1.28 26.51 -14.84
N GLU A 173 2.01 25.89 -13.91
CA GLU A 173 3.24 25.12 -14.17
C GLU A 173 4.28 25.88 -15.02
N LEU A 174 4.42 27.19 -14.82
CA LEU A 174 5.33 28.02 -15.60
C LEU A 174 6.78 27.88 -15.10
N ASP A 175 7.73 27.69 -16.02
CA ASP A 175 9.15 27.77 -15.67
C ASP A 175 9.54 29.22 -15.39
N SER A 176 9.73 29.51 -14.10
CA SER A 176 10.05 30.85 -13.61
C SER A 176 11.49 31.26 -13.86
N GLY A 177 12.39 30.35 -14.27
CA GLY A 177 13.79 30.66 -14.56
C GLY A 177 14.49 31.44 -13.44
N ARG A 178 14.05 31.21 -12.19
CA ARG A 178 14.51 31.97 -11.02
C ARG A 178 16.00 31.75 -10.85
N ARG A 179 16.72 32.80 -10.43
CA ARG A 179 18.16 32.66 -10.21
C ARG A 179 18.40 32.00 -8.85
N PRO A 180 19.25 30.97 -8.78
CA PRO A 180 19.57 30.33 -7.50
C PRO A 180 20.25 31.36 -6.59
N ARG A 181 19.62 31.66 -5.46
CA ARG A 181 20.19 32.51 -4.42
C ARG A 181 20.52 31.64 -3.23
N SER A 182 21.80 31.54 -2.87
CA SER A 182 22.14 30.85 -1.63
C SER A 182 21.85 31.76 -0.43
N ILE A 183 21.16 31.22 0.56
CA ILE A 183 21.02 31.83 1.88
C ILE A 183 22.40 32.03 2.49
N HIS A 184 23.35 31.10 2.27
CA HIS A 184 24.74 31.26 2.71
C HIS A 184 25.41 32.47 2.06
N ALA A 185 25.24 32.66 0.75
CA ALA A 185 25.76 33.84 0.06
C ALA A 185 25.14 35.14 0.60
N SER A 186 23.85 35.12 0.91
CA SER A 186 23.15 36.26 1.50
C SER A 186 23.65 36.58 2.92
N ILE A 187 23.90 35.55 3.74
CA ILE A 187 24.50 35.68 5.08
C ILE A 187 25.96 36.13 4.98
N ALA A 188 26.73 35.68 3.97
CA ALA A 188 28.10 36.10 3.75
C ALA A 188 28.19 37.57 3.31
N VAL A 189 27.30 38.02 2.41
CA VAL A 189 27.16 39.44 2.04
C VAL A 189 26.75 40.28 3.26
N PHE A 190 25.88 39.75 4.11
CA PHE A 190 25.56 40.37 5.40
C PHE A 190 26.80 40.54 6.28
N GLY A 191 27.53 39.45 6.54
CA GLY A 191 28.74 39.47 7.35
C GLY A 191 29.82 40.40 6.78
N ALA A 192 30.05 40.35 5.48
CA ALA A 192 31.01 41.22 4.80
C ALA A 192 30.62 42.71 4.88
N SER A 193 29.32 43.02 4.77
CA SER A 193 28.84 44.39 4.88
C SER A 193 28.96 44.94 6.31
N VAL A 194 28.66 44.10 7.31
CA VAL A 194 28.87 44.47 8.72
C VAL A 194 30.36 44.71 8.99
N MET A 195 31.23 43.82 8.50
CA MET A 195 32.69 43.97 8.66
C MET A 195 33.23 45.22 7.99
N LEU A 196 32.76 45.54 6.77
CA LEU A 196 33.21 46.75 6.08
C LEU A 196 32.76 48.03 6.80
N GLY A 197 31.55 48.04 7.37
CA GLY A 197 31.09 49.14 8.23
C GLY A 197 31.99 49.34 9.45
N VAL A 198 32.42 48.25 10.10
CA VAL A 198 33.39 48.30 11.23
C VAL A 198 34.76 48.81 10.76
N VAL A 199 35.25 48.37 9.59
CA VAL A 199 36.52 48.84 9.02
C VAL A 199 36.47 50.36 8.77
N PHE A 200 35.40 50.86 8.18
CA PHE A 200 35.20 52.30 7.96
C PHE A 200 35.18 53.09 9.27
N ALA A 201 34.51 52.57 10.30
CA ALA A 201 34.50 53.18 11.63
C ALA A 201 35.91 53.22 12.27
N VAL A 202 36.67 52.13 12.19
CA VAL A 202 38.05 52.06 12.71
C VAL A 202 38.98 52.99 11.94
N MET A 203 38.86 53.07 10.61
CA MET A 203 39.64 54.00 9.79
C MET A 203 39.31 55.45 10.11
N GLY A 204 38.02 55.79 10.27
CA GLY A 204 37.58 57.11 10.72
C GLY A 204 38.18 57.49 12.07
N ALA A 205 38.08 56.60 13.06
CA ALA A 205 38.69 56.78 14.38
C ALA A 205 40.23 56.94 14.31
N GLY A 206 40.90 56.21 13.40
CA GLY A 206 42.33 56.34 13.16
C GLY A 206 42.73 57.70 12.58
N CYS A 207 41.93 58.25 11.66
CA CYS A 207 42.11 59.61 11.13
C CYS A 207 41.95 60.68 12.21
N LEU A 208 40.94 60.52 13.08
CA LEU A 208 40.73 61.40 14.23
C LEU A 208 41.90 61.37 15.22
N TRP A 209 42.39 60.17 15.54
CA TRP A 209 43.56 60.01 16.40
C TRP A 209 44.83 60.62 15.80
N HIS A 210 44.97 60.54 14.47
CA HIS A 210 46.07 61.21 13.77
C HIS A 210 45.97 62.74 13.86
N ALA A 211 44.77 63.31 13.73
CA ALA A 211 44.55 64.75 13.90
C ALA A 211 44.94 65.24 15.30
N GLU A 212 44.62 64.46 16.34
CA GLU A 212 45.05 64.76 17.71
C GLU A 212 46.58 64.73 17.87
N ARG A 213 47.27 63.78 17.26
CA ARG A 213 48.76 63.76 17.28
C ARG A 213 49.38 64.93 16.54
N VAL A 214 48.77 65.39 15.45
CA VAL A 214 49.24 66.59 14.73
C VAL A 214 49.08 67.84 15.61
N ARG A 215 48.04 67.90 16.47
CA ARG A 215 47.86 68.96 17.47
C ARG A 215 48.99 68.96 18.51
N GLU A 216 49.35 67.79 19.07
CA GLU A 216 50.48 67.67 20.00
C GLU A 216 51.79 68.14 19.36
N ALA A 217 52.02 67.76 18.10
CA ALA A 217 53.19 68.19 17.34
C ALA A 217 53.19 69.71 17.08
N ALA A 218 52.02 70.31 16.79
CA ALA A 218 51.88 71.75 16.61
C ALA A 218 52.17 72.54 17.90
N VAL A 219 51.70 72.05 19.05
CA VAL A 219 52.03 72.61 20.38
C VAL A 219 53.53 72.55 20.65
N ALA A 220 54.15 71.39 20.40
CA ALA A 220 55.59 71.21 20.56
C ALA A 220 56.40 72.13 19.63
N GLU A 221 55.96 72.33 18.38
CA GLU A 221 56.63 73.20 17.42
C GLU A 221 56.48 74.69 17.78
N GLN A 222 55.30 75.14 18.25
CA GLN A 222 55.14 76.53 18.72
C GLN A 222 55.95 76.80 19.99
N LEU A 223 56.00 75.84 20.92
CA LEU A 223 56.88 75.91 22.09
C LEU A 223 58.35 76.04 21.65
N ARG A 224 58.81 75.16 20.76
CA ARG A 224 60.18 75.21 20.24
C ARG A 224 60.49 76.55 19.55
N ARG A 225 59.55 77.09 18.78
CA ARG A 225 59.70 78.42 18.14
C ARG A 225 59.81 79.54 19.16
N ALA A 226 59.02 79.50 20.23
CA ALA A 226 59.10 80.49 21.30
C ALA A 226 60.44 80.41 22.06
N GLU A 227 60.92 79.20 22.38
CA GLU A 227 62.21 78.99 23.07
C GLU A 227 63.41 79.37 22.20
N VAL A 228 63.44 78.91 20.94
CA VAL A 228 64.51 79.29 19.99
C VAL A 228 64.47 80.78 19.69
N GLY A 229 63.27 81.38 19.61
CA GLY A 229 63.08 82.81 19.47
C GLY A 229 63.63 83.59 20.66
N ALA A 230 63.35 83.14 21.89
CA ALA A 230 63.88 83.74 23.12
C ALA A 230 65.41 83.63 23.19
N LEU A 231 65.98 82.47 22.83
CA LEU A 231 67.44 82.28 22.78
C LEU A 231 68.12 83.14 21.70
N ARG A 232 67.53 83.26 20.50
CA ARG A 232 68.04 84.14 19.45
C ARG A 232 67.96 85.61 19.86
N PHE A 233 66.85 86.05 20.43
CA PHE A 233 66.70 87.43 20.91
C PHE A 233 67.74 87.76 21.98
N ALA A 234 68.03 86.84 22.91
CA ALA A 234 69.09 87.01 23.90
C ALA A 234 70.51 87.10 23.31
N ALA A 235 70.74 86.54 22.11
CA ALA A 235 72.04 86.53 21.45
C ALA A 235 72.24 87.68 20.45
N THR A 236 71.20 88.10 19.71
CA THR A 236 71.30 89.06 18.60
C THR A 236 70.42 90.30 18.74
N GLY A 237 69.49 90.34 19.69
CA GLY A 237 68.57 91.47 19.90
C GLY A 237 67.45 91.59 18.86
N GLU A 238 67.34 90.66 17.90
CA GLU A 238 66.33 90.66 16.84
C GLU A 238 65.38 89.47 16.98
N LEU A 239 64.08 89.72 16.80
CA LEU A 239 63.03 88.70 16.78
C LEU A 239 62.46 88.53 15.36
N PRO A 240 62.21 87.28 14.91
CA PRO A 240 61.46 87.03 13.68
C PRO A 240 60.07 87.67 13.72
N GLU A 241 59.58 88.19 12.57
CA GLU A 241 58.26 88.86 12.47
C GLU A 241 57.06 88.00 12.93
N THR A 242 57.23 86.68 12.97
CA THR A 242 56.20 85.72 13.40
C THR A 242 56.11 85.54 14.91
N LEU A 243 57.01 86.13 15.69
CA LEU A 243 57.05 86.06 17.16
C LEU A 243 56.81 87.45 17.75
N ARG A 244 56.10 87.53 18.88
CA ARG A 244 55.90 88.80 19.58
C ARG A 244 56.54 88.77 20.95
N LEU A 245 57.31 89.81 21.25
CA LEU A 245 57.78 90.12 22.60
C LEU A 245 56.67 90.86 23.34
N VAL A 246 56.33 90.40 24.54
CA VAL A 246 55.27 90.99 25.36
C VAL A 246 55.77 91.15 26.79
N GLU A 247 55.57 92.33 27.37
CA GLU A 247 55.84 92.57 28.79
C GLU A 247 54.87 91.76 29.68
N PRO A 248 55.32 91.28 30.86
CA PRO A 248 54.52 90.37 31.69
C PRO A 248 53.16 90.93 32.13
N GLY A 249 52.99 92.26 32.21
CA GLY A 249 51.69 92.90 32.52
C GLY A 249 50.69 92.96 31.36
N LEU A 250 51.16 92.75 30.12
CA LEU A 250 50.36 92.85 28.88
C LEU A 250 50.14 91.49 28.20
N ALA A 251 50.74 90.42 28.74
CA ALA A 251 50.57 89.07 28.20
C ALA A 251 49.16 88.53 28.47
N PRO A 252 48.58 87.73 27.54
CA PRO A 252 47.27 87.10 27.76
C PRO A 252 47.24 86.29 29.06
N SER A 253 46.17 86.41 29.84
CA SER A 253 46.03 85.75 31.14
C SER A 253 46.21 84.23 31.08
N VAL A 254 45.83 83.60 29.97
CA VAL A 254 45.99 82.16 29.74
C VAL A 254 47.47 81.77 29.56
N VAL A 255 48.25 82.62 28.87
CA VAL A 255 49.71 82.42 28.71
C VAL A 255 50.43 82.58 30.05
N LEU A 256 50.03 83.59 30.85
CA LEU A 256 50.57 83.79 32.19
C LEU A 256 50.24 82.63 33.14
N ALA A 257 49.01 82.12 33.10
CA ALA A 257 48.61 80.97 33.88
C ALA A 257 49.39 79.69 33.49
N ALA A 258 49.60 79.47 32.20
CA ALA A 258 50.39 78.34 31.71
C ALA A 258 51.87 78.44 32.12
N LEU A 259 52.46 79.65 32.05
CA LEU A 259 53.83 79.88 32.49
C LEU A 259 53.99 79.79 34.02
N ALA A 260 52.94 80.06 34.80
CA ALA A 260 52.95 79.89 36.25
C ALA A 260 52.81 78.41 36.67
N ALA A 261 52.23 77.57 35.81
CA ALA A 261 52.01 76.15 36.06
C ALA A 261 53.19 75.25 35.66
N ARG A 262 54.28 75.81 35.12
CA ARG A 262 55.46 75.05 34.70
C ARG A 262 56.31 74.60 35.89
N GLU A 263 56.94 73.43 35.76
CA GLU A 263 57.82 72.87 36.80
C GLU A 263 59.21 73.54 36.81
N ASP A 264 59.75 73.90 35.64
CA ASP A 264 61.05 74.57 35.51
C ASP A 264 60.88 76.04 35.07
N PRO A 265 61.27 77.03 35.90
CA PRO A 265 61.18 78.45 35.59
C PRO A 265 61.98 78.91 34.36
N GLU A 266 62.97 78.15 33.90
CA GLU A 266 63.73 78.50 32.70
C GLU A 266 63.17 77.90 31.40
N SER A 267 62.22 76.97 31.50
CA SER A 267 61.59 76.29 30.35
C SER A 267 60.39 77.06 29.77
N GLY A 268 60.15 76.94 28.46
CA GLY A 268 58.94 77.45 27.85
C GLY A 268 57.72 76.57 28.15
N VAL A 269 56.53 77.08 27.84
CA VAL A 269 55.27 76.33 27.90
C VAL A 269 54.56 76.36 26.55
N GLY A 270 54.23 75.18 26.05
CA GLY A 270 53.33 75.01 24.90
C GLY A 270 51.98 74.56 25.42
N PHE A 271 50.90 75.20 24.99
CA PHE A 271 49.55 74.78 25.35
C PHE A 271 48.55 75.18 24.28
N TYR A 272 47.39 74.55 24.32
CA TYR A 272 46.26 74.87 23.46
C TYR A 272 45.19 75.62 24.27
N ASP A 273 44.77 76.79 23.80
CA ASP A 273 43.67 77.56 24.38
C ASP A 273 42.37 77.23 23.65
N ALA A 274 41.55 76.38 24.28
CA ALA A 274 40.26 75.96 23.74
C ALA A 274 39.23 77.10 23.61
N GLN A 275 39.39 78.24 24.30
CA GLN A 275 38.44 79.35 24.19
C GLN A 275 38.71 80.25 22.99
N ARG A 276 39.95 80.30 22.53
CA ARG A 276 40.38 81.16 21.40
C ARG A 276 40.75 80.37 20.16
N ASP A 277 40.65 79.04 20.23
CA ASP A 277 41.10 78.08 19.24
C ASP A 277 42.51 78.41 18.71
N ARG A 278 43.46 78.54 19.64
CA ARG A 278 44.84 78.94 19.35
C ARG A 278 45.82 78.04 20.09
N VAL A 279 46.81 77.51 19.37
CA VAL A 279 47.98 76.88 19.96
C VAL A 279 49.00 77.96 20.27
N PHE A 280 49.39 78.06 21.54
CA PHE A 280 50.39 78.99 22.01
C PHE A 280 51.69 78.25 22.38
N GLY A 281 52.81 78.87 22.07
CA GLY A 281 54.11 78.59 22.68
C GLY A 281 54.62 79.86 23.34
N ALA A 282 55.07 79.79 24.58
CA ALA A 282 55.59 80.95 25.30
C ALA A 282 56.88 80.61 26.05
N ALA A 283 57.87 81.49 26.01
CA ALA A 283 59.13 81.33 26.74
C ALA A 283 59.53 82.64 27.43
N THR A 284 60.08 82.55 28.64
CA THR A 284 60.49 83.71 29.45
C THR A 284 61.97 84.04 29.25
N LEU A 285 62.29 85.31 29.07
CA LEU A 285 63.66 85.84 29.03
C LEU A 285 64.17 86.15 30.46
N ARG A 286 65.50 86.18 30.65
CA ARG A 286 66.14 86.50 31.94
C ARG A 286 65.78 87.88 32.53
N GLY A 287 65.28 88.80 31.69
CA GLY A 287 64.81 90.13 32.09
C GLY A 287 63.32 90.22 32.46
N GLY A 288 62.56 89.12 32.40
CA GLY A 288 61.13 89.07 32.73
C GLY A 288 60.17 89.27 31.55
N GLU A 289 60.66 89.58 30.35
CA GLU A 289 59.87 89.65 29.12
C GLU A 289 59.52 88.24 28.58
N ILE A 290 58.41 88.13 27.83
CA ILE A 290 57.88 86.86 27.34
C ILE A 290 57.83 86.88 25.80
N VAL A 291 58.41 85.87 25.17
CA VAL A 291 58.26 85.62 23.72
C VAL A 291 57.09 84.68 23.51
N ILE A 292 56.12 85.09 22.70
CA ILE A 292 54.93 84.29 22.39
C ILE A 292 54.89 84.00 20.90
N ALA A 293 54.69 82.72 20.57
CA ALA A 293 54.33 82.20 19.27
C ALA A 293 52.88 81.71 19.34
N TRP A 294 52.08 81.94 18.30
CA TRP A 294 50.79 81.27 18.19
C TRP A 294 50.43 80.93 16.76
N VAL A 295 49.58 79.91 16.63
CA VAL A 295 48.88 79.56 15.39
C VAL A 295 47.43 79.27 15.72
N GLU A 296 46.52 79.62 14.83
CA GLU A 296 45.12 79.22 14.88
C GLU A 296 45.03 77.80 14.28
N PRO A 297 44.92 76.72 15.07
CA PRO A 297 44.40 75.47 14.55
C PRO A 297 42.92 75.68 14.20
N ASP A 298 42.50 75.17 13.04
CA ASP A 298 41.07 74.94 12.77
C ASP A 298 40.72 73.58 13.38
N LEU A 299 40.20 73.48 14.61
CA LEU A 299 39.62 72.20 15.09
C LEU A 299 38.69 72.33 16.32
N ASP A 300 37.47 71.79 16.22
CA ASP A 300 36.52 71.69 17.34
C ASP A 300 36.49 70.27 17.94
N LEU A 301 37.20 70.06 19.04
CA LEU A 301 37.43 68.74 19.67
C LEU A 301 36.19 68.05 20.25
N LEU A 302 35.18 68.82 20.66
CA LEU A 302 33.97 68.25 21.24
C LEU A 302 33.18 67.44 20.19
N SER A 303 33.24 67.89 18.93
CA SER A 303 32.60 67.25 17.78
C SER A 303 33.18 65.85 17.51
N LEU A 304 34.51 65.71 17.58
CA LEU A 304 35.23 64.48 17.24
C LEU A 304 34.93 63.33 18.23
N PHE A 305 34.90 63.63 19.53
CA PHE A 305 34.58 62.62 20.55
C PHE A 305 33.10 62.21 20.49
N SER A 306 32.20 63.16 20.24
CA SER A 306 30.76 62.89 20.13
C SER A 306 30.41 62.06 18.90
N GLY A 307 31.07 62.30 17.75
CA GLY A 307 30.90 61.50 16.53
C GLY A 307 31.37 60.06 16.68
N MET A 308 32.53 59.86 17.32
CA MET A 308 33.03 58.50 17.59
C MET A 308 32.08 57.71 18.51
N LEU A 309 31.53 58.32 19.56
CA LEU A 309 30.61 57.62 20.47
C LEU A 309 29.28 57.24 19.78
N LEU A 310 28.76 58.09 18.89
CA LEU A 310 27.49 57.88 18.19
C LEU A 310 27.61 56.84 17.06
N THR A 311 28.72 56.83 16.32
CA THR A 311 29.00 55.81 15.30
C THR A 311 29.16 54.43 15.92
N PHE A 312 30.02 54.28 16.93
CA PHE A 312 30.15 53.00 17.64
C PHE A 312 28.85 52.58 18.35
N GLY A 313 28.08 53.53 18.89
CA GLY A 313 26.78 53.28 19.52
C GLY A 313 25.67 52.83 18.57
N SER A 314 25.74 53.22 17.28
CA SER A 314 24.70 52.92 16.28
C SER A 314 24.92 51.60 15.51
N ILE A 315 26.18 51.14 15.38
CA ILE A 315 26.52 49.90 14.65
C ILE A 315 25.91 48.67 15.33
N GLY A 316 26.02 48.54 16.65
CA GLY A 316 25.50 47.39 17.40
C GLY A 316 23.99 47.15 17.20
N PRO A 317 23.13 48.17 17.46
CA PRO A 317 21.69 48.09 17.21
C PRO A 317 21.33 47.81 15.74
N ALA A 318 22.06 48.41 14.79
CA ALA A 318 21.83 48.18 13.35
C ALA A 318 22.13 46.73 12.95
N VAL A 319 23.25 46.17 13.42
CA VAL A 319 23.63 44.76 13.20
C VAL A 319 22.61 43.82 13.86
N TRP A 320 22.20 44.10 15.09
CA TRP A 320 21.17 43.32 15.79
C TRP A 320 19.83 43.34 15.04
N LEU A 321 19.39 44.51 14.58
CA LEU A 321 18.14 44.65 13.83
C LEU A 321 18.21 43.89 12.49
N ALA A 322 19.33 43.99 11.77
CA ALA A 322 19.56 43.25 10.53
C ALA A 322 19.51 41.74 10.76
N ALA A 323 20.24 41.24 11.77
CA ALA A 323 20.25 39.83 12.14
C ALA A 323 18.86 39.35 12.55
N ARG A 324 18.10 40.15 13.32
CA ARG A 324 16.72 39.85 13.72
C ARG A 324 15.78 39.79 12.52
N LEU A 325 15.87 40.73 11.59
CA LEU A 325 15.03 40.75 10.38
C LEU A 325 15.35 39.57 9.46
N GLN A 326 16.63 39.23 9.29
CA GLN A 326 17.05 38.07 8.50
C GLN A 326 16.61 36.75 9.15
N GLY A 327 16.79 36.62 10.47
CA GLY A 327 16.33 35.46 11.24
C GLY A 327 14.82 35.27 11.14
N ARG A 328 14.04 36.35 11.29
CA ARG A 328 12.58 36.29 11.13
C ARG A 328 12.15 35.76 9.75
N ARG A 329 12.84 36.12 8.67
CA ARG A 329 12.50 35.58 7.32
C ARG A 329 12.66 34.08 7.23
N ILE A 330 13.80 33.57 7.70
CA ILE A 330 14.12 32.15 7.63
C ILE A 330 13.11 31.37 8.49
N SER A 331 12.87 31.83 9.72
CA SER A 331 11.92 31.21 10.64
C SER A 331 10.49 31.22 10.12
N GLU A 332 9.97 32.33 9.58
CA GLU A 332 8.60 32.40 9.07
C GLU A 332 8.34 31.43 7.90
N ARG A 333 9.33 31.22 7.02
CA ARG A 333 9.22 30.27 5.90
C ARG A 333 9.30 28.82 6.37
N LEU A 334 10.26 28.51 7.25
CA LEU A 334 10.38 27.17 7.85
C LEU A 334 9.15 26.80 8.68
N GLU A 335 8.54 27.76 9.38
CA GLU A 335 7.32 27.54 10.16
C GLU A 335 6.11 27.20 9.27
N THR A 336 6.11 27.64 8.01
CA THR A 336 5.06 27.28 7.05
C THR A 336 5.24 25.83 6.56
N LEU A 337 6.48 25.43 6.26
CA LEU A 337 6.82 24.03 5.98
C LEU A 337 6.50 23.12 7.17
N ARG A 338 6.91 23.52 8.38
CA ARG A 338 6.66 22.78 9.63
C ARG A 338 5.18 22.58 9.89
N ARG A 339 4.35 23.63 9.77
CA ARG A 339 2.89 23.52 9.96
C ARG A 339 2.23 22.61 8.93
N SER A 340 2.66 22.68 7.67
CA SER A 340 2.11 21.84 6.61
C SER A 340 2.49 20.37 6.81
N ALA A 341 3.75 20.10 7.17
CA ALA A 341 4.22 18.76 7.52
C ALA A 341 3.54 18.22 8.79
N GLN A 342 3.35 19.06 9.81
CA GLN A 342 2.66 18.68 11.04
C GLN A 342 1.20 18.30 10.77
N ARG A 343 0.46 19.11 10.00
CA ARG A 343 -0.92 18.76 9.60
C ARG A 343 -0.98 17.46 8.82
N PHE A 344 -0.05 17.24 7.88
CA PHE A 344 0.03 15.96 7.16
C PHE A 344 0.20 14.78 8.12
N VAL A 345 1.10 14.89 9.11
CA VAL A 345 1.41 13.80 10.05
C VAL A 345 0.29 13.60 11.09
N GLU A 346 -0.34 14.67 11.57
CA GLU A 346 -1.38 14.61 12.61
C GLU A 346 -2.76 14.28 12.06
N GLU A 347 -3.14 14.87 10.93
CA GLU A 347 -4.49 14.78 10.36
C GLU A 347 -4.57 13.75 9.22
N GLY A 348 -3.46 13.48 8.53
CA GLY A 348 -3.43 12.57 7.37
C GLY A 348 -4.13 13.12 6.12
N GLU A 349 -4.63 14.36 6.15
CA GLU A 349 -5.45 14.94 5.09
C GLU A 349 -4.60 15.49 3.93
N LEU A 350 -4.26 14.63 2.95
CA LEU A 350 -3.51 15.03 1.75
C LEU A 350 -4.22 16.09 0.88
N ARG A 351 -5.56 16.04 0.82
CA ARG A 351 -6.37 16.93 -0.04
C ARG A 351 -6.54 18.33 0.52
N ALA A 352 -6.53 18.48 1.83
CA ALA A 352 -6.71 19.78 2.50
C ALA A 352 -5.39 20.58 2.58
N LEU A 353 -4.26 19.95 2.27
CA LEU A 353 -2.96 20.61 2.32
C LEU A 353 -2.74 21.51 1.10
N GLU A 354 -2.85 22.82 1.34
CA GLU A 354 -2.41 23.83 0.40
C GLU A 354 -0.94 23.64 0.03
N ARG A 355 -0.65 23.71 -1.28
CA ARG A 355 0.73 23.62 -1.78
C ARG A 355 1.54 24.83 -1.33
N ILE A 356 2.78 24.58 -0.92
CA ILE A 356 3.65 25.63 -0.41
C ILE A 356 4.18 26.42 -1.59
N VAL A 357 3.82 27.69 -1.67
CA VAL A 357 4.27 28.58 -2.74
C VAL A 357 5.76 28.91 -2.55
N PRO A 358 6.66 28.45 -3.44
CA PRO A 358 8.07 28.84 -3.38
C PRO A 358 8.16 30.32 -3.78
N LEU A 359 8.81 31.14 -2.96
CA LEU A 359 8.97 32.57 -3.26
C LEU A 359 10.32 32.89 -3.91
N HIS A 360 11.34 32.12 -3.59
CA HIS A 360 12.72 32.33 -4.04
C HIS A 360 13.28 30.99 -4.48
N ASP A 361 14.27 31.00 -5.36
CA ASP A 361 15.07 29.80 -5.66
C ASP A 361 16.27 29.72 -4.71
N ASP A 362 15.96 29.68 -3.41
CA ASP A 362 16.91 29.46 -2.33
C ASP A 362 16.78 28.04 -1.77
N GLU A 363 17.61 27.68 -0.80
CA GLU A 363 17.58 26.35 -0.19
C GLU A 363 16.19 26.02 0.41
N ILE A 364 15.47 27.03 0.91
CA ILE A 364 14.11 26.87 1.46
C ILE A 364 13.08 26.71 0.34
N GLY A 365 13.19 27.47 -0.75
CA GLY A 365 12.32 27.34 -1.92
C GLY A 365 12.46 26.00 -2.62
N ARG A 366 13.70 25.49 -2.76
CA ARG A 366 13.95 24.14 -3.27
C ARG A 366 13.40 23.06 -2.33
N LEU A 367 13.55 23.23 -1.02
CA LEU A 367 12.91 22.35 -0.05
C LEU A 367 11.39 22.36 -0.16
N ALA A 368 10.77 23.53 -0.37
CA ALA A 368 9.33 23.64 -0.59
C ALA A 368 8.86 22.94 -1.88
N LEU A 369 9.62 23.08 -2.98
CA LEU A 369 9.34 22.35 -4.23
C LEU A 369 9.44 20.84 -4.05
N GLN A 370 10.49 20.35 -3.39
CA GLN A 370 10.66 18.92 -3.10
C GLN A 370 9.54 18.39 -2.20
N PHE A 371 9.15 19.16 -1.18
CA PHE A 371 8.05 18.83 -0.29
C PHE A 371 6.71 18.75 -1.05
N ASN A 372 6.43 19.70 -1.95
CA ASN A 372 5.25 19.63 -2.82
C ASN A 372 5.28 18.40 -3.73
N GLY A 373 6.43 18.07 -4.33
CA GLY A 373 6.57 16.88 -5.17
C GLY A 373 6.30 15.57 -4.42
N MET A 374 6.71 15.49 -3.15
CA MET A 374 6.35 14.40 -2.24
C MET A 374 4.83 14.36 -1.99
N LEU A 375 4.20 15.51 -1.70
CA LEU A 375 2.74 15.58 -1.53
C LEU A 375 1.99 15.13 -2.80
N ASP A 376 2.48 15.50 -3.98
CA ASP A 376 1.87 15.08 -5.25
C ASP A 376 1.98 13.58 -5.47
N MET A 377 3.14 12.99 -5.15
CA MET A 377 3.34 11.54 -5.18
C MET A 377 2.34 10.82 -4.25
N LEU A 378 2.21 11.29 -3.01
CA LEU A 378 1.29 10.70 -2.04
C LEU A 378 -0.18 10.90 -2.44
N THR A 379 -0.51 12.03 -3.05
CA THR A 379 -1.86 12.32 -3.55
C THR A 379 -2.23 11.37 -4.70
N GLU A 380 -1.31 11.14 -5.65
CA GLU A 380 -1.48 10.19 -6.75
C GLU A 380 -1.72 8.77 -6.22
N LEU A 381 -0.90 8.31 -5.27
CA LEU A 381 -1.04 6.98 -4.67
C LEU A 381 -2.34 6.83 -3.86
N ASN A 382 -2.76 7.87 -3.14
CA ASN A 382 -4.04 7.87 -2.44
C ASN A 382 -5.22 7.79 -3.42
N LEU A 383 -5.17 8.55 -4.52
CA LEU A 383 -6.20 8.47 -5.57
C LEU A 383 -6.25 7.07 -6.18
N ALA A 384 -5.09 6.49 -6.49
CA ALA A 384 -4.99 5.11 -6.99
C ALA A 384 -5.57 4.10 -6.00
N ALA A 385 -5.29 4.22 -4.71
CA ALA A 385 -5.84 3.35 -3.68
C ALA A 385 -7.38 3.47 -3.59
N GLU A 386 -7.93 4.67 -3.69
CA GLU A 386 -9.38 4.89 -3.73
C GLU A 386 -10.03 4.26 -4.96
N THR A 387 -9.42 4.41 -6.14
CA THR A 387 -9.90 3.80 -7.38
C THR A 387 -9.88 2.27 -7.30
N VAL A 388 -8.80 1.69 -6.76
CA VAL A 388 -8.68 0.25 -6.51
C VAL A 388 -9.73 -0.23 -5.49
N ALA A 389 -10.00 0.55 -4.44
CA ALA A 389 -11.02 0.23 -3.44
C ALA A 389 -12.45 0.29 -4.00
N GLN A 390 -12.67 1.08 -5.07
CA GLN A 390 -13.92 1.09 -5.82
C GLN A 390 -14.05 -0.08 -6.81
N GLY A 391 -12.98 -0.84 -6.99
CA GLY A 391 -12.94 -2.04 -7.83
C GLY A 391 -12.24 -1.85 -9.18
N ASP A 392 -11.83 -0.65 -9.56
CA ASP A 392 -11.13 -0.45 -10.83
C ASP A 392 -9.63 -0.77 -10.66
N LEU A 393 -9.21 -1.88 -11.26
CA LEU A 393 -7.83 -2.38 -11.20
C LEU A 393 -6.98 -1.94 -12.39
N ARG A 394 -7.53 -1.14 -13.31
CA ARG A 394 -6.83 -0.64 -14.52
C ARG A 394 -5.99 0.61 -14.25
N VAL A 395 -5.74 0.90 -12.97
CA VAL A 395 -5.03 2.10 -12.54
C VAL A 395 -3.59 2.05 -13.00
N HIS A 396 -3.19 3.06 -13.77
CA HIS A 396 -1.82 3.20 -14.26
C HIS A 396 -1.04 4.25 -13.46
N LEU A 397 -0.01 3.79 -12.75
CA LEU A 397 0.92 4.64 -12.01
C LEU A 397 2.18 4.89 -12.85
N ALA A 398 2.32 6.10 -13.40
CA ALA A 398 3.38 6.43 -14.35
C ALA A 398 4.73 6.73 -13.67
N ARG A 399 4.74 7.23 -12.43
CA ARG A 399 5.97 7.63 -11.75
C ARG A 399 6.84 6.42 -11.34
N PRO A 400 8.18 6.53 -11.45
CA PRO A 400 9.11 5.52 -10.95
C PRO A 400 9.38 5.67 -9.44
N GLY A 401 9.88 4.61 -8.81
CA GLY A 401 10.24 4.60 -7.40
C GLY A 401 9.68 3.38 -6.67
N GLU A 402 10.37 2.95 -5.62
CA GLU A 402 10.03 1.72 -4.87
C GLU A 402 8.58 1.70 -4.38
N LEU A 403 8.04 2.85 -3.96
CA LEU A 403 6.66 2.95 -3.48
C LEU A 403 5.64 2.75 -4.61
N HIS A 404 5.85 3.37 -5.77
CA HIS A 404 5.00 3.17 -6.95
C HIS A 404 5.13 1.75 -7.51
N GLU A 405 6.33 1.15 -7.48
CA GLU A 405 6.56 -0.25 -7.86
C GLU A 405 5.84 -1.22 -6.94
N ALA A 406 5.91 -1.01 -5.62
CA ALA A 406 5.18 -1.82 -4.64
C ALA A 406 3.67 -1.72 -4.85
N PHE A 407 3.13 -0.52 -5.12
CA PHE A 407 1.72 -0.33 -5.44
C PHE A 407 1.32 -1.00 -6.76
N ARG A 408 2.13 -0.88 -7.82
CA ARG A 408 1.90 -1.60 -9.08
C ARG A 408 1.89 -3.12 -8.87
N GLY A 409 2.84 -3.64 -8.11
CA GLY A 409 2.90 -5.06 -7.75
C GLY A 409 1.69 -5.53 -6.95
N MET A 410 1.19 -4.69 -6.03
CA MET A 410 -0.05 -4.95 -5.28
C MET A 410 -1.27 -5.02 -6.21
N ILE A 411 -1.43 -4.04 -7.11
CA ILE A 411 -2.55 -4.00 -8.07
C ILE A 411 -2.50 -5.21 -8.99
N ALA A 412 -1.33 -5.55 -9.54
CA ALA A 412 -1.15 -6.70 -10.41
C ALA A 412 -1.53 -8.02 -9.70
N ARG A 413 -1.01 -8.25 -8.48
CA ARG A 413 -1.34 -9.45 -7.69
C ARG A 413 -2.81 -9.53 -7.30
N LEU A 414 -3.44 -8.39 -7.02
CA LEU A 414 -4.87 -8.35 -6.75
C LEU A 414 -5.67 -8.72 -8.02
N GLY A 415 -5.26 -8.20 -9.18
CA GLY A 415 -5.86 -8.56 -10.47
C GLY A 415 -5.72 -10.05 -10.80
N GLU A 416 -4.53 -10.62 -10.60
CA GLU A 416 -4.28 -12.06 -10.75
C GLU A 416 -5.20 -12.89 -9.85
N ALA A 417 -5.33 -12.52 -8.57
CA ALA A 417 -6.20 -13.23 -7.63
C ALA A 417 -7.69 -13.12 -7.99
N VAL A 418 -8.15 -11.94 -8.44
CA VAL A 418 -9.53 -11.74 -8.92
C VAL A 418 -9.79 -12.57 -10.19
N TRP A 419 -8.82 -12.66 -11.10
CA TRP A 419 -8.89 -13.49 -12.30
C TRP A 419 -9.01 -14.98 -11.95
N GLU A 420 -8.11 -15.49 -11.10
CA GLU A 420 -8.11 -16.89 -10.67
C GLU A 420 -9.44 -17.26 -9.96
N LEU A 421 -9.95 -16.37 -9.11
CA LEU A 421 -11.26 -16.55 -8.48
C LEU A 421 -12.41 -16.58 -9.50
N ARG A 422 -12.32 -15.80 -10.58
CA ARG A 422 -13.32 -15.79 -11.64
C ARG A 422 -13.33 -17.09 -12.42
N GLU A 423 -12.16 -17.61 -12.80
CA GLU A 423 -12.04 -18.92 -13.44
C GLU A 423 -12.58 -20.03 -12.53
N THR A 424 -12.15 -20.04 -11.27
CA THR A 424 -12.63 -21.01 -10.26
C THR A 424 -14.15 -20.96 -10.10
N SER A 425 -14.75 -19.76 -10.14
CA SER A 425 -16.20 -19.59 -10.05
C SER A 425 -16.93 -20.17 -11.27
N LEU A 426 -16.39 -20.00 -12.47
CA LEU A 426 -16.94 -20.59 -13.70
C LEU A 426 -16.85 -22.11 -13.68
N GLU A 427 -15.71 -22.65 -13.28
CA GLU A 427 -15.50 -24.10 -13.11
C GLU A 427 -16.48 -24.68 -12.09
N LEU A 428 -16.68 -24.00 -10.95
CA LEU A 428 -17.62 -24.42 -9.91
C LEU A 428 -19.06 -24.44 -10.42
N GLY A 429 -19.45 -23.42 -11.19
CA GLY A 429 -20.76 -23.36 -11.85
C GLY A 429 -20.97 -24.50 -12.84
N SER A 430 -19.96 -24.80 -13.67
CA SER A 430 -20.00 -25.92 -14.61
C SER A 430 -20.10 -27.27 -13.91
N ALA A 431 -19.25 -27.50 -12.89
CA ALA A 431 -19.26 -28.72 -12.10
C ALA A 431 -20.61 -28.94 -11.39
N ALA A 432 -21.22 -27.86 -10.87
CA ALA A 432 -22.55 -27.93 -10.27
C ALA A 432 -23.63 -28.39 -11.27
N VAL A 433 -23.59 -27.89 -12.52
CA VAL A 433 -24.51 -28.31 -13.59
C VAL A 433 -24.30 -29.79 -13.94
N GLU A 434 -23.05 -30.22 -14.06
CA GLU A 434 -22.71 -31.62 -14.36
C GLU A 434 -23.17 -32.57 -13.25
N ILE A 435 -22.91 -32.24 -11.98
CA ILE A 435 -23.38 -33.04 -10.84
C ILE A 435 -24.91 -33.08 -10.81
N HIS A 436 -25.59 -31.99 -11.15
CA HIS A 436 -27.06 -31.96 -11.21
C HIS A 436 -27.59 -32.92 -12.29
N ASP A 437 -27.01 -32.90 -13.50
CA ASP A 437 -27.41 -33.82 -14.58
C ASP A 437 -27.11 -35.28 -14.23
N LEU A 438 -25.92 -35.54 -13.66
CA LEU A 438 -25.54 -36.87 -13.18
C LEU A 438 -26.51 -37.38 -12.10
N SER A 439 -26.92 -36.51 -11.17
CA SER A 439 -27.91 -36.85 -10.15
C SER A 439 -29.27 -37.22 -10.77
N ARG A 440 -29.70 -36.54 -11.84
CA ARG A 440 -30.94 -36.91 -12.55
C ARG A 440 -30.83 -38.29 -13.21
N ARG A 441 -29.69 -38.59 -13.83
CA ARG A 441 -29.45 -39.92 -14.42
C ARG A 441 -29.42 -41.02 -13.35
N HIS A 442 -28.86 -40.73 -12.18
CA HIS A 442 -28.89 -41.65 -11.03
C HIS A 442 -30.30 -41.89 -10.49
N ASP A 443 -31.15 -40.86 -10.40
CA ASP A 443 -32.55 -41.04 -10.01
C ASP A 443 -33.28 -41.98 -10.97
N ASP A 444 -33.09 -41.78 -12.29
CA ASP A 444 -33.72 -42.64 -13.30
C ASP A 444 -33.18 -44.07 -13.24
N ALA A 445 -31.86 -44.24 -13.07
CA ALA A 445 -31.25 -45.55 -12.87
C ALA A 445 -31.79 -46.26 -11.62
N ALA A 446 -31.93 -45.54 -10.50
CA ALA A 446 -32.48 -46.06 -9.25
C ALA A 446 -33.96 -46.45 -9.41
N ARG A 447 -34.76 -45.68 -10.16
CA ARG A 447 -36.14 -46.05 -10.50
C ARG A 447 -36.19 -47.34 -11.32
N HIS A 448 -35.33 -47.46 -12.33
CA HIS A 448 -35.22 -48.69 -13.11
C HIS A 448 -34.81 -49.89 -12.25
N GLN A 449 -33.81 -49.72 -11.38
CA GLN A 449 -33.40 -50.76 -10.43
C GLN A 449 -34.54 -51.17 -9.51
N ALA A 450 -35.31 -50.22 -8.95
CA ALA A 450 -36.45 -50.53 -8.09
C ALA A 450 -37.53 -51.37 -8.79
N VAL A 451 -37.78 -51.10 -10.08
CA VAL A 451 -38.70 -51.93 -10.91
C VAL A 451 -38.12 -53.32 -11.11
N THR A 452 -36.83 -53.44 -11.46
CA THR A 452 -36.17 -54.73 -11.66
C THR A 452 -36.15 -55.57 -10.37
N VAL A 453 -35.84 -54.96 -9.23
CA VAL A 453 -35.86 -55.64 -7.92
C VAL A 453 -37.25 -56.21 -7.66
N ARG A 454 -38.31 -55.42 -7.87
CA ARG A 454 -39.69 -55.89 -7.71
C ARG A 454 -40.04 -57.06 -8.62
N GLN A 455 -39.58 -57.04 -9.88
CA GLN A 455 -39.77 -58.15 -10.81
C GLN A 455 -39.02 -59.43 -10.36
N ILE A 456 -37.83 -59.27 -9.77
CA ILE A 456 -37.08 -60.40 -9.23
C ILE A 456 -37.77 -60.93 -7.97
N GLU A 457 -38.25 -60.08 -7.08
CA GLU A 457 -39.05 -60.47 -5.90
C GLU A 457 -40.28 -61.30 -6.31
N ASP A 458 -41.04 -60.86 -7.33
CA ASP A 458 -42.17 -61.61 -7.88
C ASP A 458 -41.75 -62.98 -8.45
N SER A 459 -40.58 -63.04 -9.10
CA SER A 459 -40.01 -64.27 -9.65
C SER A 459 -39.56 -65.24 -8.56
N VAL A 460 -38.93 -64.73 -7.50
CA VAL A 460 -38.52 -65.48 -6.31
C VAL A 460 -39.75 -66.05 -5.59
N GLY A 461 -40.81 -65.24 -5.43
CA GLY A 461 -42.08 -65.70 -4.88
C GLY A 461 -42.71 -66.83 -5.71
N SER A 462 -42.67 -66.71 -7.04
CA SER A 462 -43.15 -67.76 -7.96
C SER A 462 -42.31 -69.04 -7.90
N LEU A 463 -40.99 -68.90 -7.68
CA LEU A 463 -40.07 -70.02 -7.50
C LEU A 463 -40.35 -70.76 -6.19
N ALA A 464 -40.56 -70.03 -5.09
CA ALA A 464 -40.93 -70.60 -3.79
C ALA A 464 -42.25 -71.40 -3.87
N ALA A 465 -43.27 -70.82 -4.52
CA ALA A 465 -44.54 -71.51 -4.74
C ALA A 465 -44.37 -72.77 -5.61
N SER A 466 -43.48 -72.74 -6.59
CA SER A 466 -43.20 -73.89 -7.45
C SER A 466 -42.45 -74.99 -6.72
N ALA A 467 -41.44 -74.65 -5.91
CA ALA A 467 -40.74 -75.59 -5.04
C ALA A 467 -41.72 -76.28 -4.07
N SER A 468 -42.61 -75.51 -3.43
CA SER A 468 -43.64 -76.08 -2.55
C SER A 468 -44.54 -77.10 -3.26
N ARG A 469 -45.00 -76.80 -4.49
CA ARG A 469 -45.81 -77.76 -5.28
C ARG A 469 -45.03 -79.00 -5.70
N ILE A 470 -43.76 -78.86 -6.06
CA ILE A 470 -42.89 -79.99 -6.42
C ILE A 470 -42.69 -80.90 -5.20
N ALA A 471 -42.45 -80.32 -4.03
CA ALA A 471 -42.29 -81.08 -2.79
C ALA A 471 -43.56 -81.89 -2.45
N GLU A 472 -44.74 -81.28 -2.57
CA GLU A 472 -46.01 -81.98 -2.32
C GLU A 472 -46.24 -83.10 -3.35
N THR A 473 -45.95 -82.83 -4.63
CA THR A 473 -46.08 -83.83 -5.70
C THR A 473 -45.13 -85.01 -5.48
N ALA A 474 -43.87 -84.73 -5.13
CA ALA A 474 -42.88 -85.76 -4.84
C ALA A 474 -43.28 -86.61 -3.62
N ARG A 475 -43.86 -85.98 -2.59
CA ARG A 475 -44.43 -86.69 -1.43
C ARG A 475 -45.57 -87.61 -1.83
N GLY A 476 -46.47 -87.17 -2.71
CA GLY A 476 -47.54 -87.99 -3.28
C GLY A 476 -47.00 -89.22 -4.02
N VAL A 477 -46.02 -89.02 -4.91
CA VAL A 477 -45.36 -90.10 -5.65
C VAL A 477 -44.68 -91.11 -4.72
N LEU A 478 -44.07 -90.64 -3.64
CA LEU A 478 -43.47 -91.49 -2.61
C LEU A 478 -44.49 -92.41 -1.94
N LEU A 479 -45.66 -91.87 -1.56
CA LEU A 479 -46.74 -92.65 -0.96
C LEU A 479 -47.32 -93.69 -1.93
N ASP A 480 -47.47 -93.33 -3.19
CA ASP A 480 -47.99 -94.24 -4.22
C ASP A 480 -46.98 -95.34 -4.56
N ALA A 481 -45.68 -95.03 -4.57
CA ALA A 481 -44.62 -96.02 -4.73
C ALA A 481 -44.57 -97.01 -3.56
N ASP A 482 -44.69 -96.54 -2.32
CA ASP A 482 -44.73 -97.39 -1.12
C ASP A 482 -45.94 -98.32 -1.12
N ARG A 483 -47.13 -97.80 -1.47
CA ARG A 483 -48.33 -98.61 -1.70
C ARG A 483 -48.12 -99.64 -2.80
N SER A 484 -47.46 -99.27 -3.88
CA SER A 484 -47.17 -100.20 -4.98
C SER A 484 -46.31 -101.36 -4.52
N VAL A 485 -45.28 -101.13 -3.68
CA VAL A 485 -44.47 -102.20 -3.08
C VAL A 485 -45.35 -103.14 -2.23
N VAL A 486 -46.17 -102.59 -1.33
CA VAL A 486 -47.07 -103.40 -0.48
C VAL A 486 -48.02 -104.26 -1.30
N THR A 487 -48.70 -103.67 -2.30
CA THR A 487 -49.63 -104.42 -3.17
C THR A 487 -48.93 -105.50 -3.99
N THR A 488 -47.70 -105.24 -4.42
CA THR A 488 -46.87 -106.19 -5.18
C THR A 488 -46.46 -107.38 -4.30
N ASP A 489 -46.12 -107.15 -3.03
CA ASP A 489 -45.81 -108.20 -2.05
C ASP A 489 -47.03 -109.07 -1.73
N GLU A 490 -48.22 -108.47 -1.63
CA GLU A 490 -49.47 -109.22 -1.50
C GLU A 490 -49.75 -110.10 -2.73
N MET A 491 -49.46 -109.62 -3.95
CA MET A 491 -49.63 -110.40 -5.17
C MET A 491 -48.68 -111.61 -5.21
N ILE A 492 -47.40 -111.43 -4.86
CA ILE A 492 -46.42 -112.51 -4.78
C ILE A 492 -46.88 -113.58 -3.78
N ALA A 493 -47.37 -113.17 -2.61
CA ALA A 493 -47.90 -114.09 -1.61
C ALA A 493 -49.10 -114.91 -2.13
N ARG A 494 -50.03 -114.26 -2.85
CA ARG A 494 -51.19 -114.94 -3.45
C ARG A 494 -50.79 -115.92 -4.56
N ILE A 495 -49.82 -115.57 -5.40
CA ILE A 495 -49.34 -116.46 -6.46
C ILE A 495 -48.57 -117.65 -5.86
N SER A 496 -47.81 -117.44 -4.79
CA SER A 496 -47.16 -118.53 -4.04
C SER A 496 -48.19 -119.51 -3.46
N ALA A 497 -49.28 -119.00 -2.89
CA ALA A 497 -50.39 -119.83 -2.43
C ALA A 497 -51.06 -120.60 -3.59
N LEU A 498 -51.27 -119.96 -4.74
CA LEU A 498 -51.78 -120.61 -5.94
C LEU A 498 -50.85 -121.75 -6.41
N ARG A 499 -49.53 -121.53 -6.40
CA ARG A 499 -48.54 -122.56 -6.76
C ARG A 499 -48.59 -123.76 -5.82
N SER A 500 -48.81 -123.52 -4.53
CA SER A 500 -49.02 -124.61 -3.57
C SER A 500 -50.29 -125.40 -3.85
N GLN A 501 -51.36 -124.74 -4.30
CA GLN A 501 -52.62 -125.40 -4.66
C GLN A 501 -52.49 -126.20 -5.97
N THR A 502 -51.80 -125.66 -6.99
CA THR A 502 -51.58 -126.39 -8.25
C THR A 502 -50.72 -127.63 -8.06
N ALA A 503 -49.68 -127.56 -7.23
CA ALA A 503 -48.85 -128.72 -6.87
C ALA A 503 -49.68 -129.83 -6.21
N SER A 504 -50.57 -129.47 -5.27
CA SER A 504 -51.48 -130.44 -4.64
C SER A 504 -52.47 -131.06 -5.62
N ILE A 505 -52.92 -130.30 -6.63
CA ILE A 505 -53.75 -130.84 -7.71
C ILE A 505 -52.95 -131.84 -8.55
N ASP A 506 -51.68 -131.55 -8.89
CA ASP A 506 -50.87 -132.46 -9.69
C ASP A 506 -50.61 -133.80 -8.98
N GLU A 507 -50.36 -133.78 -7.66
CA GLU A 507 -50.30 -134.98 -6.81
C GLU A 507 -51.60 -135.80 -6.89
N LEU A 508 -52.77 -135.13 -6.83
CA LEU A 508 -54.06 -135.80 -6.98
C LEU A 508 -54.24 -136.40 -8.39
N LEU A 509 -53.82 -135.69 -9.44
CA LEU A 509 -53.89 -136.19 -10.82
C LEU A 509 -52.98 -137.42 -11.01
N GLU A 510 -51.84 -137.49 -10.32
CA GLU A 510 -50.97 -138.67 -10.32
C GLU A 510 -51.66 -139.89 -9.69
N VAL A 511 -52.31 -139.73 -8.55
CA VAL A 511 -53.10 -140.79 -7.92
C VAL A 511 -54.24 -141.26 -8.84
N ILE A 512 -54.96 -140.33 -9.49
CA ILE A 512 -56.06 -140.70 -10.40
C ILE A 512 -55.51 -141.42 -11.64
N ARG A 513 -54.33 -141.03 -12.14
CA ARG A 513 -53.67 -141.72 -13.26
C ARG A 513 -53.27 -143.14 -12.87
N GLU A 514 -52.72 -143.32 -11.66
CA GLU A 514 -52.42 -144.65 -11.14
C GLU A 514 -53.68 -145.52 -11.04
N ILE A 515 -54.81 -144.94 -10.61
CA ILE A 515 -56.11 -145.63 -10.58
C ILE A 515 -56.57 -145.99 -12.00
N ALA A 516 -56.43 -145.08 -12.97
CA ALA A 516 -56.80 -145.31 -14.36
C ALA A 516 -55.93 -146.41 -14.99
N ASP A 517 -54.62 -146.38 -14.81
CA ASP A 517 -53.67 -147.40 -15.30
C ASP A 517 -53.96 -148.78 -14.66
N ARG A 518 -54.23 -148.82 -13.35
CA ARG A 518 -54.66 -150.06 -12.67
C ARG A 518 -56.01 -150.56 -13.20
N SER A 519 -56.94 -149.66 -13.52
CA SER A 519 -58.25 -150.00 -14.09
C SER A 519 -58.13 -150.53 -15.51
N ASP A 520 -57.23 -149.97 -16.32
CA ASP A 520 -56.90 -150.47 -17.66
C ASP A 520 -56.29 -151.88 -17.60
N LEU A 521 -55.35 -152.12 -16.68
CA LEU A 521 -54.80 -153.45 -16.42
C LEU A 521 -55.84 -154.45 -15.92
N LEU A 522 -56.75 -154.03 -15.03
CA LEU A 522 -57.90 -154.85 -14.60
C LEU A 522 -58.83 -155.18 -15.76
N ALA A 523 -59.11 -154.22 -16.63
CA ALA A 523 -59.93 -154.39 -17.82
C ALA A 523 -59.26 -155.28 -18.88
N LEU A 524 -57.94 -155.19 -19.02
CA LEU A 524 -57.12 -156.07 -19.87
C LEU A 524 -57.19 -157.52 -19.37
N ASN A 525 -57.00 -157.73 -18.07
CA ASN A 525 -57.13 -159.03 -17.42
C ASN A 525 -58.55 -159.59 -17.55
N GLY A 526 -59.58 -158.74 -17.38
CA GLY A 526 -60.99 -159.11 -17.58
C GLY A 526 -61.30 -159.49 -19.03
N SER A 527 -60.71 -158.80 -20.01
CA SER A 527 -60.84 -159.12 -21.43
C SER A 527 -60.19 -160.46 -21.77
N LEU A 528 -59.01 -160.74 -21.21
CA LEU A 528 -58.29 -162.02 -21.39
C LEU A 528 -59.09 -163.20 -20.81
N GLU A 529 -59.65 -163.05 -19.61
CA GLU A 529 -60.43 -164.11 -18.95
C GLU A 529 -61.80 -164.33 -19.63
N ALA A 530 -62.38 -163.28 -20.21
CA ALA A 530 -63.59 -163.38 -21.03
C ALA A 530 -63.34 -164.13 -22.36
N VAL A 531 -62.17 -163.96 -22.99
CA VAL A 531 -61.72 -164.76 -24.15
C VAL A 531 -61.53 -166.23 -23.77
N ARG A 532 -61.00 -166.51 -22.56
CA ARG A 532 -60.86 -167.88 -22.00
C ARG A 532 -62.18 -168.58 -21.73
N ALA A 533 -63.23 -167.85 -21.33
CA ALA A 533 -64.54 -168.42 -20.99
C ALA A 533 -65.44 -168.76 -22.21
N GLY A 534 -65.02 -168.41 -23.45
CA GLY A 534 -65.76 -168.75 -24.67
C GLY A 534 -67.13 -168.06 -24.80
N GLU A 535 -68.14 -168.77 -25.33
CA GLU A 535 -69.50 -168.23 -25.60
C GLU A 535 -70.19 -167.62 -24.35
N VAL A 536 -69.91 -168.13 -23.13
CA VAL A 536 -70.49 -167.64 -21.86
C VAL A 536 -69.86 -166.31 -21.42
N GLY A 537 -68.64 -165.99 -21.88
CA GLY A 537 -67.88 -164.80 -21.51
C GLY A 537 -68.20 -163.53 -22.32
N ARG A 538 -69.05 -163.60 -23.36
CA ARG A 538 -69.33 -162.47 -24.28
C ARG A 538 -69.79 -161.19 -23.57
N GLY A 539 -70.69 -161.29 -22.59
CA GLY A 539 -71.17 -160.13 -21.82
C GLY A 539 -70.07 -159.49 -20.96
N PHE A 540 -69.18 -160.32 -20.39
CA PHE A 540 -68.02 -159.86 -19.62
C PHE A 540 -66.96 -159.19 -20.51
N ALA A 541 -66.75 -159.69 -21.73
CA ALA A 541 -65.84 -159.08 -22.69
C ALA A 541 -66.27 -157.65 -23.09
N ILE A 542 -67.59 -157.41 -23.24
CA ILE A 542 -68.13 -156.08 -23.53
C ILE A 542 -67.91 -155.12 -22.36
N VAL A 543 -68.16 -155.57 -21.12
CA VAL A 543 -67.93 -154.76 -19.92
C VAL A 543 -66.43 -154.46 -19.75
N ALA A 544 -65.55 -155.43 -19.97
CA ALA A 544 -64.11 -155.24 -19.90
C ALA A 544 -63.60 -154.27 -20.98
N ALA A 545 -64.09 -154.37 -22.22
CA ALA A 545 -63.77 -153.42 -23.29
C ALA A 545 -64.26 -152.00 -22.99
N GLU A 546 -65.45 -151.84 -22.40
CA GLU A 546 -65.98 -150.53 -22.00
C GLU A 546 -65.23 -149.93 -20.79
N MET A 547 -64.82 -150.76 -19.83
CA MET A 547 -63.95 -150.33 -18.71
C MET A 547 -62.56 -149.89 -19.20
N ARG A 548 -61.99 -150.62 -20.17
CA ARG A 548 -60.73 -150.25 -20.82
C ARG A 548 -60.86 -148.91 -21.55
N ARG A 549 -61.92 -148.75 -22.35
CA ARG A 549 -62.23 -147.50 -23.06
C ARG A 549 -62.43 -146.33 -22.09
N LEU A 550 -63.08 -146.56 -20.94
CA LEU A 550 -63.26 -145.56 -19.90
C LEU A 550 -61.92 -145.19 -19.23
N ALA A 551 -61.06 -146.17 -18.94
CA ALA A 551 -59.73 -145.94 -18.39
C ALA A 551 -58.83 -145.13 -19.35
N GLU A 552 -58.82 -145.49 -20.65
CA GLU A 552 -58.14 -144.73 -21.71
C GLU A 552 -58.70 -143.30 -21.84
N GLN A 553 -60.02 -143.12 -21.74
CA GLN A 553 -60.67 -141.81 -21.76
C GLN A 553 -60.33 -140.96 -20.52
N VAL A 554 -60.24 -141.59 -19.34
CA VAL A 554 -59.79 -140.92 -18.10
C VAL A 554 -58.33 -140.51 -18.22
N ALA A 555 -57.44 -141.38 -18.73
CA ALA A 555 -56.03 -141.06 -18.94
C ALA A 555 -55.85 -139.86 -19.90
N GLY A 556 -56.58 -139.84 -21.02
CA GLY A 556 -56.57 -138.69 -21.95
C GLY A 556 -57.09 -137.40 -21.31
N ALA A 557 -58.16 -137.47 -20.51
CA ALA A 557 -58.67 -136.32 -19.78
C ALA A 557 -57.70 -135.81 -18.70
N LEU A 558 -56.96 -136.70 -18.03
CA LEU A 558 -55.93 -136.34 -17.06
C LEU A 558 -54.74 -135.63 -17.71
N ASP A 559 -54.31 -136.07 -18.90
CA ASP A 559 -53.26 -135.40 -19.66
C ASP A 559 -53.68 -133.97 -20.06
N ASP A 560 -54.94 -133.78 -20.47
CA ASP A 560 -55.51 -132.45 -20.74
C ASP A 560 -55.53 -131.56 -19.48
N VAL A 561 -55.93 -132.10 -18.33
CA VAL A 561 -55.96 -131.35 -17.06
C VAL A 561 -54.55 -131.00 -16.59
N ARG A 562 -53.59 -131.94 -16.68
CA ARG A 562 -52.16 -131.67 -16.42
C ARG A 562 -51.61 -130.58 -17.31
N GLY A 563 -51.94 -130.59 -18.61
CA GLY A 563 -51.57 -129.53 -19.54
C GLY A 563 -52.12 -128.15 -19.12
N ARG A 564 -53.35 -128.10 -18.59
CA ARG A 564 -53.93 -126.87 -18.03
C ARG A 564 -53.26 -126.43 -16.73
N VAL A 565 -52.93 -127.35 -15.82
CA VAL A 565 -52.20 -127.05 -14.58
C VAL A 565 -50.81 -126.49 -14.90
N ALA A 566 -50.07 -127.13 -15.81
CA ALA A 566 -48.77 -126.64 -16.28
C ALA A 566 -48.85 -125.23 -16.89
N ASN A 567 -49.93 -124.93 -17.64
CA ASN A 567 -50.17 -123.58 -18.16
C ASN A 567 -50.46 -122.56 -17.04
N ILE A 568 -51.20 -122.94 -16.00
CA ILE A 568 -51.45 -122.08 -14.82
C ILE A 568 -50.14 -121.80 -14.07
N GLU A 569 -49.27 -122.80 -13.91
CA GLU A 569 -47.97 -122.63 -13.27
C GLU A 569 -47.03 -121.75 -14.09
N ALA A 570 -46.98 -121.94 -15.41
CA ALA A 570 -46.21 -121.09 -16.31
C ALA A 570 -46.72 -119.64 -16.27
N ALA A 571 -48.04 -119.43 -16.26
CA ALA A 571 -48.66 -118.11 -16.10
C ALA A 571 -48.36 -117.50 -14.73
N GLY A 572 -48.38 -118.30 -13.66
CA GLY A 572 -48.01 -117.89 -12.30
C GLY A 572 -46.55 -117.44 -12.22
N ALA A 573 -45.62 -118.21 -12.78
CA ALA A 573 -44.20 -117.86 -12.85
C ALA A 573 -43.95 -116.58 -13.66
N GLY A 574 -44.62 -116.43 -14.81
CA GLY A 574 -44.57 -115.20 -15.62
C GLY A 574 -45.13 -113.99 -14.86
N THR A 575 -46.19 -114.20 -14.07
CA THR A 575 -46.77 -113.15 -13.21
C THR A 575 -45.81 -112.76 -12.09
N VAL A 576 -45.15 -113.70 -11.41
CA VAL A 576 -44.13 -113.39 -10.39
C VAL A 576 -43.01 -112.54 -10.97
N ALA A 577 -42.45 -112.90 -12.12
CA ALA A 577 -41.40 -112.12 -12.77
C ALA A 577 -41.84 -110.69 -13.11
N ALA A 578 -43.06 -110.51 -13.62
CA ALA A 578 -43.64 -109.18 -13.87
C ALA A 578 -43.87 -108.39 -12.57
N THR A 579 -44.24 -109.08 -11.49
CA THR A 579 -44.51 -108.51 -10.17
C THR A 579 -43.19 -108.07 -9.50
N GLU A 580 -42.13 -108.87 -9.58
CA GLU A 580 -40.77 -108.49 -9.15
C GLU A 580 -40.23 -107.28 -9.94
N GLY A 581 -40.44 -107.26 -11.27
CA GLY A 581 -40.12 -106.09 -12.09
C GLY A 581 -40.88 -104.83 -11.66
N SER A 582 -42.15 -104.97 -11.30
CA SER A 582 -42.98 -103.88 -10.77
C SER A 582 -42.51 -103.40 -9.40
N ARG A 583 -42.06 -104.30 -8.52
CA ARG A 583 -41.45 -103.96 -7.23
C ARG A 583 -40.19 -103.13 -7.41
N ALA A 584 -39.27 -103.58 -8.26
CA ALA A 584 -38.02 -102.87 -8.53
C ALA A 584 -38.28 -101.48 -9.13
N LEU A 585 -39.31 -101.34 -9.99
CA LEU A 585 -39.74 -100.05 -10.50
C LEU A 585 -40.27 -99.15 -9.37
N ALA A 586 -41.13 -99.66 -8.49
CA ALA A 586 -41.68 -98.90 -7.36
C ALA A 586 -40.58 -98.43 -6.39
N GLU A 587 -39.62 -99.30 -6.04
CA GLU A 587 -38.48 -98.93 -5.20
C GLU A 587 -37.61 -97.83 -5.84
N ARG A 588 -37.36 -97.91 -7.15
CA ARG A 588 -36.66 -96.86 -7.89
C ARG A 588 -37.44 -95.55 -7.93
N THR A 589 -38.76 -95.61 -8.13
CA THR A 589 -39.63 -94.43 -8.09
C THR A 589 -39.63 -93.77 -6.71
N ALA A 590 -39.70 -94.56 -5.64
CA ALA A 590 -39.61 -94.06 -4.27
C ALA A 590 -38.27 -93.37 -4.01
N SER A 591 -37.16 -93.98 -4.45
CA SER A 591 -35.82 -93.39 -4.36
C SER A 591 -35.73 -92.05 -5.10
N ALA A 592 -36.19 -91.99 -6.35
CA ALA A 592 -36.21 -90.77 -7.15
C ALA A 592 -37.05 -89.66 -6.50
N ALA A 593 -38.22 -90.00 -5.95
CA ALA A 593 -39.07 -89.04 -5.25
C ALA A 593 -38.44 -88.52 -3.94
N ARG A 594 -37.65 -89.31 -3.21
CA ARG A 594 -36.84 -88.82 -2.07
C ARG A 594 -35.79 -87.83 -2.52
N SER A 595 -35.02 -88.16 -3.56
CA SER A 595 -34.01 -87.25 -4.10
C SER A 595 -34.62 -85.94 -4.62
N ILE A 596 -35.78 -85.98 -5.27
CA ILE A 596 -36.51 -84.78 -5.67
C ILE A 596 -36.91 -83.96 -4.43
N SER A 597 -37.38 -84.60 -3.36
CA SER A 597 -37.76 -83.91 -2.12
C SER A 597 -36.56 -83.22 -1.45
N GLU A 598 -35.40 -83.88 -1.42
CA GLU A 598 -34.15 -83.30 -0.89
C GLU A 598 -33.70 -82.09 -1.72
N LEU A 599 -33.61 -82.24 -3.05
CA LEU A 599 -33.25 -81.14 -3.95
C LEU A 599 -34.23 -79.96 -3.86
N THR A 600 -35.52 -80.25 -3.71
CA THR A 600 -36.55 -79.21 -3.58
C THR A 600 -36.45 -78.47 -2.24
N ARG A 601 -36.00 -79.15 -1.19
CA ARG A 601 -35.72 -78.53 0.10
C ARG A 601 -34.53 -77.58 0.01
N GLU A 602 -33.43 -78.03 -0.58
CA GLU A 602 -32.26 -77.17 -0.85
C GLU A 602 -32.63 -75.96 -1.71
N GLN A 603 -33.46 -76.16 -2.74
CA GLN A 603 -33.97 -75.07 -3.58
C GLN A 603 -34.84 -74.08 -2.79
N SER A 604 -35.64 -74.55 -1.83
CA SER A 604 -36.46 -73.68 -0.99
C SER A 604 -35.59 -72.80 -0.08
N ASP A 605 -34.56 -73.39 0.55
CA ASP A 605 -33.60 -72.67 1.39
C ASP A 605 -32.83 -71.61 0.56
N GLN A 606 -32.40 -71.96 -0.66
CA GLN A 606 -31.76 -71.00 -1.58
C GLN A 606 -32.72 -69.88 -2.03
N THR A 607 -34.00 -70.19 -2.21
CA THR A 607 -35.02 -69.20 -2.61
C THR A 607 -35.29 -68.22 -1.46
N GLU A 608 -35.30 -68.69 -0.21
CA GLU A 608 -35.43 -67.83 0.97
C GLU A 608 -34.22 -66.89 1.11
N GLN A 609 -33.00 -67.40 0.92
CA GLN A 609 -31.80 -66.57 0.88
C GLN A 609 -31.84 -65.53 -0.24
N ALA A 610 -32.29 -65.91 -1.43
CA ALA A 610 -32.46 -64.98 -2.55
C ALA A 610 -33.48 -63.89 -2.22
N SER A 611 -34.59 -64.23 -1.55
CA SER A 611 -35.59 -63.27 -1.10
C SER A 611 -35.01 -62.27 -0.10
N GLN A 612 -34.21 -62.73 0.86
CA GLN A 612 -33.56 -61.84 1.82
C GLN A 612 -32.54 -60.93 1.14
N GLY A 613 -31.74 -61.46 0.20
CA GLY A 613 -30.82 -60.66 -0.60
C GLY A 613 -31.53 -59.59 -1.43
N MET A 614 -32.74 -59.87 -1.95
CA MET A 614 -33.52 -58.84 -2.66
C MET A 614 -34.01 -57.72 -1.74
N HIS A 615 -34.34 -58.03 -0.48
CA HIS A 615 -34.70 -57.02 0.50
C HIS A 615 -33.54 -56.06 0.79
N GLU A 616 -32.33 -56.58 0.97
CA GLU A 616 -31.12 -55.78 1.16
C GLU A 616 -30.81 -54.90 -0.07
N VAL A 617 -30.98 -55.45 -1.28
CA VAL A 617 -30.83 -54.68 -2.52
C VAL A 617 -31.89 -53.56 -2.61
N ALA A 618 -33.13 -53.82 -2.21
CA ALA A 618 -34.20 -52.81 -2.19
C ALA A 618 -33.86 -51.66 -1.23
N GLU A 619 -33.34 -51.95 -0.03
CA GLU A 619 -32.88 -50.94 0.92
C GLU A 619 -31.70 -50.13 0.36
N ALA A 620 -30.73 -50.78 -0.31
CA ALA A 620 -29.60 -50.11 -0.93
C ALA A 620 -30.04 -49.16 -2.06
N VAL A 621 -31.03 -49.55 -2.87
CA VAL A 621 -31.64 -48.69 -3.90
C VAL A 621 -32.33 -47.50 -3.25
N ALA A 622 -33.09 -47.69 -2.17
CA ALA A 622 -33.74 -46.59 -1.45
C ALA A 622 -32.72 -45.60 -0.86
N SER A 623 -31.64 -46.10 -0.27
CA SER A 623 -30.54 -45.28 0.24
C SER A 623 -29.86 -44.48 -0.88
N THR A 624 -29.67 -45.09 -2.05
CA THR A 624 -29.11 -44.43 -3.24
C THR A 624 -29.96 -43.23 -3.67
N VAL A 625 -31.29 -43.34 -3.64
CA VAL A 625 -32.21 -42.23 -3.97
C VAL A 625 -32.05 -41.07 -2.97
N ILE A 626 -31.94 -41.36 -1.67
CA ILE A 626 -31.75 -40.34 -0.64
C ILE A 626 -30.41 -39.63 -0.82
N SER A 627 -29.33 -40.38 -1.03
CA SER A 627 -27.98 -39.84 -1.27
C SER A 627 -27.96 -38.95 -2.53
N THR A 628 -28.55 -39.43 -3.62
CA THR A 628 -28.66 -38.68 -4.88
C THR A 628 -29.43 -37.36 -4.68
N ALA A 629 -30.49 -37.36 -3.86
CA ALA A 629 -31.22 -36.14 -3.53
C ALA A 629 -30.38 -35.13 -2.73
N GLN A 630 -29.56 -35.61 -1.79
CA GLN A 630 -28.61 -34.76 -1.06
C GLN A 630 -27.54 -34.18 -1.99
N THR A 631 -26.96 -35.00 -2.88
CA THR A 631 -25.99 -34.56 -3.89
C THR A 631 -26.56 -33.49 -4.79
N ARG A 632 -27.82 -33.64 -5.23
CA ARG A 632 -28.53 -32.64 -6.04
C ARG A 632 -28.68 -31.31 -5.29
N SER A 633 -29.03 -31.37 -4.00
CA SER A 633 -29.14 -30.17 -3.15
C SER A 633 -27.78 -29.49 -2.94
N ALA A 634 -26.71 -30.27 -2.77
CA ALA A 634 -25.36 -29.75 -2.64
C ALA A 634 -24.91 -29.05 -3.93
N ALA A 635 -25.18 -29.66 -5.09
CA ALA A 635 -24.90 -29.06 -6.40
C ALA A 635 -25.62 -27.72 -6.60
N GLU A 636 -26.89 -27.63 -6.20
CA GLU A 636 -27.62 -26.34 -6.22
C GLU A 636 -26.98 -25.31 -5.29
N GLY A 637 -26.52 -25.74 -4.11
CA GLY A 637 -25.75 -24.90 -3.20
C GLY A 637 -24.46 -24.37 -3.83
N LEU A 638 -23.70 -25.22 -4.51
CA LEU A 638 -22.48 -24.83 -5.24
C LEU A 638 -22.79 -23.81 -6.35
N ARG A 639 -23.87 -24.04 -7.12
CA ARG A 639 -24.33 -23.10 -8.15
C ARG A 639 -24.65 -21.72 -7.59
N VAL A 640 -25.33 -21.67 -6.43
CA VAL A 640 -25.61 -20.40 -5.73
C VAL A 640 -24.33 -19.71 -5.27
N GLN A 641 -23.35 -20.46 -4.75
CA GLN A 641 -22.07 -19.88 -4.34
C GLN A 641 -21.26 -19.36 -5.53
N ALA A 642 -21.23 -20.10 -6.65
CA ALA A 642 -20.60 -19.66 -7.90
C ALA A 642 -21.23 -18.35 -8.40
N ASN A 643 -22.56 -18.27 -8.50
CA ASN A 643 -23.23 -17.03 -8.91
C ASN A 643 -22.96 -15.85 -7.95
N ARG A 644 -22.84 -16.13 -6.64
CA ARG A 644 -22.51 -15.11 -5.64
C ARG A 644 -21.08 -14.62 -5.79
N LEU A 645 -20.12 -15.52 -6.04
CA LEU A 645 -18.72 -15.17 -6.33
C LEU A 645 -18.65 -14.32 -7.60
N GLU A 646 -19.31 -14.74 -8.68
CA GLU A 646 -19.38 -13.99 -9.93
C GLU A 646 -19.93 -12.57 -9.71
N ALA A 647 -21.01 -12.42 -8.93
CA ALA A 647 -21.57 -11.10 -8.62
C ALA A 647 -20.66 -10.21 -7.76
N LEU A 648 -19.81 -10.80 -6.90
CA LEU A 648 -18.80 -10.05 -6.14
C LEU A 648 -17.63 -9.64 -7.03
N LEU A 649 -17.18 -10.53 -7.91
CA LEU A 649 -16.07 -10.29 -8.83
C LEU A 649 -16.46 -9.31 -9.95
N ALA A 650 -17.73 -9.26 -10.35
CA ALA A 650 -18.25 -8.30 -11.33
C ALA A 650 -18.14 -6.82 -10.89
N ARG A 651 -17.86 -6.56 -9.60
CA ARG A 651 -17.56 -5.21 -9.11
C ARG A 651 -16.16 -4.75 -9.47
N PHE A 652 -15.27 -5.67 -9.83
CA PHE A 652 -13.91 -5.35 -10.22
C PHE A 652 -13.83 -5.16 -11.73
N GLU A 653 -13.33 -4.00 -12.15
CA GLU A 653 -13.04 -3.71 -13.55
C GLU A 653 -11.57 -4.08 -13.81
N MET A 654 -11.38 -5.02 -14.74
CA MET A 654 -10.07 -5.46 -15.22
C MET A 654 -9.98 -5.19 -16.72
N ASP A 655 -8.76 -5.07 -17.24
CA ASP A 655 -8.49 -4.79 -18.65
C ASP A 655 -8.99 -5.90 -19.60
#